data_AF-A0A259B1C5-F1
#
_entry.id   AF-A0A259B1C5-F1
#
_cell.length_a   1.000
_cell.length_b   1.000
_cell.length_c   1.000
_cell.angle_alpha   90.00
_cell.angle_beta   90.00
_cell.angle_gamma   90.00
#
_symmetry.space_group_name_H-M   'P 1'
#
loop_
_entity.id
_entity.type
_entity.pdbx_description
1 polymer ?
#
loop_
_entity_poly.entity_id
_entity_poly.type
_entity_poly.pdbx_seq_one_letter_code
_entity_poly.pdbx_strand_id
1 'polypeptide(L)'
;MGQSEGQIRSRREALGLSQQALADQLGVDKSYLSLLESGKRVLTEDHATKLSGILGVPAEMLLLQAGRLPKDVQGAIETDAVSVTTAVRLWAEQDAIVYPKAPVTKPPSKPARKLGAAPERAIPPMIEVSKASTTYRAHSYHTKVPPSAIRPFVEAFTEPGDLVSDPFCGSGMTGVAAVDLGRHALLSDLSPAAVHIARNYTAPCDPKQFKAALDRLEAAVKPTMDWLYTPVGKDPARIEYTVWSDIFACDACASKITYWAALQEGDGQELICPQCTAILSKSDLVWIGETPVETHTSAAGRRMAHHAPTAAELSLIEEVNGTAIPYWTPSAAFGSDREMWRSAHTAMGITNAAGFYTTRNLHALAALRHEIVAVADGRLREALLFALTACVNRASKRYQWNAKRPTNVMTGTLYVSSLRYEWNVWSLFRRKAADVLRYYESRPETSGRAQVFQASATNLSCIPDQAVDLVFMDPPFGSNIFYADSSLLWDAWLGAETDQTSEIVVNQRRPRAAGGKDLALYGELMAQAFTESARVMRRGGRGVLAFSNTDDRVWTEVQDALADAGLETRSVHVLNKGQPSIKGVKGQLGQERVTRLDLTLCLAHRSRPARDRTTAPQAFVDASIQRALSEGASQPDHLYTAVLRDVLQADLSATGITIQSIEARRAGLGAHTATQAPVTDFVAGYLADAPLPVSQQSSSPSQPPLSRLVPGSRNTALYTAHSYHTKVPPEAITPFIEHFTKPGDVVLDPFCGSGMTGVSAALAGRQAILNDLSPAAAHLAWNHTRPCDPDDLEAAFERVADTVTEHLDRLYATKDDFGKPAKIRWTLWSTQHRCPNCRAEFLLWSTMDRRTGKLGRSTTCPTCKHDADRRRFEVTDNVPAWIAFQRKDGSRGERAAKPEDVRQATALAAEGAEMPFPDVPLGPDREMYQRCALHLQGVRSVRDMYTDRNRIALAHLWEAIGAEPDDRLRRALAFAFTNTAWHGTRMRRFNARGGHRPLTGTLYVPQLSAEANVLEVMRKKIGQLRAYYREFTPTGAEPRVLTGSATHLSAIESGSIDYVFTDPPFGSNIFYADCNLIWEAWLGRVTDLTLEAVVNRSLAVGNGGKTLQDYAGLMSASMMEVSRVLKPGGWATVVFHNTDGEVWGALSEAASAAGFEFHEAASLDRKQQSHKGYKGRDGHEDVAHFDVVMNLRKPQHAVESRQEDCKLLDLRALVKDARSQPEVAARGLQGIHAEVMRQLASRGHQSFPAFSEVRAAMEDA
;
A
#
# COMPACT_ATOMS: atom_id res chain seq x y z
N MET A 1 -37.14 19.40 -33.86
CA MET A 1 -38.43 18.67 -33.78
C MET A 1 -38.55 17.79 -35.01
N GLY A 2 -38.16 16.53 -34.89
CA GLY A 2 -38.21 15.54 -35.97
C GLY A 2 -37.58 14.25 -35.48
N GLN A 3 -38.36 13.17 -35.51
CA GLN A 3 -38.00 11.78 -35.18
C GLN A 3 -37.83 11.42 -33.69
N SER A 4 -38.93 11.44 -32.92
CA SER A 4 -39.08 10.52 -31.79
C SER A 4 -40.32 9.64 -32.06
N GLU A 5 -40.12 8.47 -32.65
CA GLU A 5 -41.16 7.43 -32.59
C GLU A 5 -41.46 7.17 -31.11
N GLY A 6 -42.73 7.25 -30.70
CA GLY A 6 -43.10 7.36 -29.28
C GLY A 6 -42.54 6.22 -28.42
N GLN A 7 -41.99 6.55 -27.23
CA GLN A 7 -41.42 5.59 -26.28
C GLN A 7 -42.40 4.43 -25.98
N ILE A 8 -43.72 4.70 -25.99
CA ILE A 8 -44.77 3.68 -25.87
C ILE A 8 -44.61 2.59 -26.93
N ARG A 9 -44.46 2.98 -28.20
CA ARG A 9 -44.32 2.06 -29.34
C ARG A 9 -43.01 1.28 -29.26
N SER A 10 -41.90 2.00 -29.06
CA SER A 10 -40.56 1.39 -28.97
C SER A 10 -40.48 0.38 -27.82
N ARG A 11 -40.99 0.74 -26.63
CA ARG A 11 -40.97 -0.13 -25.45
C ARG A 11 -41.92 -1.32 -25.58
N ARG A 12 -43.09 -1.13 -26.20
CA ARG A 12 -44.02 -2.23 -26.54
C ARG A 12 -43.33 -3.25 -27.47
N GLU A 13 -42.68 -2.77 -28.52
CA GLU A 13 -41.97 -3.62 -29.49
C GLU A 13 -40.80 -4.36 -28.81
N ALA A 14 -40.04 -3.68 -27.95
CA ALA A 14 -38.96 -4.30 -27.16
C ALA A 14 -39.47 -5.41 -26.19
N LEU A 15 -40.68 -5.24 -25.64
CA LEU A 15 -41.35 -6.24 -24.79
C LEU A 15 -41.96 -7.41 -25.60
N GLY A 16 -41.91 -7.37 -26.93
CA GLY A 16 -42.54 -8.37 -27.79
C GLY A 16 -44.06 -8.32 -27.78
N LEU A 17 -44.65 -7.22 -27.31
CA LEU A 17 -46.10 -7.04 -27.23
C LEU A 17 -46.65 -6.58 -28.59
N SER A 18 -47.68 -7.26 -29.08
CA SER A 18 -48.43 -6.76 -30.23
C SER A 18 -49.23 -5.52 -29.83
N GLN A 19 -49.53 -4.64 -30.79
CA GLN A 19 -50.38 -3.48 -30.54
C GLN A 19 -51.77 -3.89 -29.99
N GLN A 20 -52.31 -5.04 -30.42
CA GLN A 20 -53.56 -5.56 -29.88
C GLN A 20 -53.41 -5.97 -28.40
N ALA A 21 -52.34 -6.69 -28.06
CA ALA A 21 -52.11 -7.17 -26.71
C ALA A 21 -51.96 -6.02 -25.69
N LEU A 22 -51.29 -4.92 -26.08
CA LEU A 22 -51.19 -3.74 -25.22
C LEU A 22 -52.55 -3.00 -25.10
N ALA A 23 -53.32 -2.92 -26.18
CA ALA A 23 -54.64 -2.28 -26.19
C ALA A 23 -55.62 -3.02 -25.26
N ASP A 24 -55.62 -4.36 -25.32
CA ASP A 24 -56.44 -5.22 -24.46
C ASP A 24 -56.09 -5.03 -22.97
N GLN A 25 -54.80 -4.94 -22.63
CA GLN A 25 -54.35 -4.70 -21.25
C GLN A 25 -54.66 -3.28 -20.75
N LEU A 26 -54.67 -2.29 -21.65
CA LEU A 26 -55.01 -0.91 -21.33
C LEU A 26 -56.54 -0.69 -21.24
N GLY A 27 -57.34 -1.62 -21.78
CA GLY A 27 -58.80 -1.52 -21.85
C GLY A 27 -59.28 -0.53 -22.92
N VAL A 28 -58.52 -0.36 -24.01
CA VAL A 28 -58.85 0.53 -25.14
C VAL A 28 -58.85 -0.24 -26.46
N ASP A 29 -59.45 0.32 -27.51
CA ASP A 29 -59.38 -0.29 -28.84
C ASP A 29 -58.00 -0.09 -29.51
N LYS A 30 -57.66 -0.97 -30.45
CA LYS A 30 -56.36 -0.93 -31.16
C LYS A 30 -56.12 0.40 -31.90
N SER A 31 -57.18 1.00 -32.44
CA SER A 31 -57.10 2.29 -33.13
C SER A 31 -56.80 3.42 -32.14
N TYR A 32 -57.37 3.37 -30.93
CA TYR A 32 -57.08 4.26 -29.82
C TYR A 32 -55.60 4.19 -29.45
N LEU A 33 -55.05 2.99 -29.25
CA LEU A 33 -53.63 2.82 -28.93
C LEU A 33 -52.72 3.31 -30.06
N SER A 34 -53.06 3.04 -31.32
CA SER A 34 -52.32 3.55 -32.48
C SER A 34 -52.28 5.08 -32.53
N LEU A 35 -53.38 5.74 -32.18
CA LEU A 35 -53.42 7.21 -32.06
C LEU A 35 -52.61 7.72 -30.87
N LEU A 36 -52.57 7.00 -29.74
CA LEU A 36 -51.66 7.32 -28.62
C LEU A 36 -50.19 7.18 -29.04
N GLU A 37 -49.80 6.07 -29.68
CA GLU A 37 -48.42 5.78 -30.10
C GLU A 37 -47.90 6.78 -31.16
N SER A 38 -48.78 7.29 -32.00
CA SER A 38 -48.46 8.31 -33.02
C SER A 38 -48.55 9.74 -32.50
N GLY A 39 -48.86 9.94 -31.21
CA GLY A 39 -49.05 11.26 -30.60
C GLY A 39 -50.28 12.03 -31.10
N LYS A 40 -51.16 11.39 -31.88
CA LYS A 40 -52.40 11.98 -32.43
C LYS A 40 -53.54 12.03 -31.41
N ARG A 41 -53.40 11.34 -30.26
CA ARG A 41 -54.36 11.37 -29.16
C ARG A 41 -53.62 11.61 -27.84
N VAL A 42 -54.24 12.40 -26.97
CA VAL A 42 -53.66 12.82 -25.69
C VAL A 42 -53.66 11.67 -24.69
N LEU A 43 -52.52 11.45 -24.03
CA LEU A 43 -52.38 10.49 -22.95
C LEU A 43 -53.01 11.05 -21.66
N THR A 44 -53.95 10.32 -21.08
CA THR A 44 -54.57 10.66 -19.77
C THR A 44 -53.71 10.10 -18.63
N GLU A 45 -53.84 10.64 -17.42
CA GLU A 45 -53.11 10.14 -16.24
C GLU A 45 -53.46 8.68 -15.87
N ASP A 46 -54.73 8.30 -16.01
CA ASP A 46 -55.16 6.92 -15.78
C ASP A 46 -54.51 5.97 -16.79
N HIS A 47 -54.45 6.36 -18.06
CA HIS A 47 -53.75 5.59 -19.09
C HIS A 47 -52.23 5.59 -18.85
N ALA A 48 -51.62 6.70 -18.42
CA ALA A 48 -50.19 6.77 -18.12
C ALA A 48 -49.83 5.86 -16.93
N THR A 49 -50.66 5.81 -15.90
CA THR A 49 -50.46 4.93 -14.73
C THR A 49 -50.56 3.45 -15.13
N LYS A 50 -51.58 3.08 -15.92
CA LYS A 50 -51.73 1.71 -16.43
C LYS A 50 -50.59 1.32 -17.37
N LEU A 51 -50.23 2.20 -18.31
CA LEU A 51 -49.09 1.99 -19.21
C LEU A 51 -47.78 1.91 -18.44
N SER A 52 -47.62 2.65 -17.34
CA SER A 52 -46.43 2.56 -16.50
C SER A 52 -46.22 1.16 -15.95
N GLY A 53 -47.30 0.54 -15.43
CA GLY A 53 -47.26 -0.85 -14.95
C GLY A 53 -46.98 -1.88 -16.04
N ILE A 54 -47.41 -1.64 -17.28
CA ILE A 54 -47.26 -2.58 -18.39
C ILE A 54 -45.90 -2.43 -19.09
N LEU A 55 -45.47 -1.20 -19.34
CA LEU A 55 -44.26 -0.87 -20.11
C LEU A 55 -43.01 -0.72 -19.25
N GLY A 56 -43.17 -0.64 -17.93
CA GLY A 56 -42.06 -0.44 -16.99
C GLY A 56 -41.37 0.92 -17.15
N VAL A 57 -42.12 1.95 -17.58
CA VAL A 57 -41.67 3.34 -17.69
C VAL A 57 -42.44 4.18 -16.68
N PRO A 58 -41.83 5.08 -15.89
CA PRO A 58 -42.57 5.91 -14.94
C PRO A 58 -43.67 6.75 -15.60
N ALA A 59 -44.82 6.87 -14.95
CA ALA A 59 -46.00 7.55 -15.52
C ALA A 59 -45.70 9.02 -15.87
N GLU A 60 -44.85 9.68 -15.08
CA GLU A 60 -44.44 11.07 -15.25
C GLU A 60 -43.66 11.26 -16.57
N MET A 61 -42.83 10.28 -16.94
CA MET A 61 -42.05 10.30 -18.19
C MET A 61 -42.97 10.17 -19.41
N LEU A 62 -43.96 9.26 -19.31
CA LEU A 62 -44.95 9.06 -20.37
C LEU A 62 -45.81 10.33 -20.58
N LEU A 63 -46.15 11.04 -19.50
CA LEU A 63 -46.91 12.29 -19.55
C LEU A 63 -46.09 13.44 -20.15
N LEU A 64 -44.82 13.60 -19.75
CA LEU A 64 -43.94 14.64 -20.28
C LEU A 64 -43.70 14.49 -21.79
N GLN A 65 -43.48 13.25 -22.27
CA GLN A 65 -43.32 13.00 -23.70
C GLN A 65 -44.59 13.25 -24.51
N ALA A 66 -45.76 13.04 -23.91
CA ALA A 66 -47.04 13.42 -24.49
C ALA A 66 -47.29 14.95 -24.44
N GLY A 67 -46.30 15.74 -24.02
CA GLY A 67 -46.39 17.19 -23.90
C GLY A 67 -47.30 17.65 -22.75
N ARG A 68 -47.67 16.77 -21.81
CA ARG A 68 -48.44 17.13 -20.62
C ARG A 68 -47.49 17.41 -19.46
N LEU A 69 -47.63 18.61 -18.90
CA LEU A 69 -47.04 18.97 -17.63
C LEU A 69 -47.90 18.38 -16.49
N PRO A 70 -47.30 18.07 -15.32
CA PRO A 70 -48.04 17.69 -14.11
C PRO A 70 -49.21 18.66 -13.78
N LYS A 71 -50.28 18.15 -13.17
CA LYS A 71 -51.55 18.89 -12.95
C LYS A 71 -51.41 20.17 -12.12
N ASP A 72 -50.55 20.14 -11.12
CA ASP A 72 -50.17 21.28 -10.29
C ASP A 72 -49.48 22.39 -11.10
N VAL A 73 -48.65 22.00 -12.07
CA VAL A 73 -47.99 22.93 -13.02
C VAL A 73 -48.98 23.46 -14.07
N GLN A 74 -49.84 22.60 -14.63
CA GLN A 74 -50.88 23.01 -15.59
C GLN A 74 -51.86 24.02 -14.99
N GLY A 75 -52.40 23.73 -13.80
CA GLY A 75 -53.34 24.63 -13.12
C GLY A 75 -52.70 25.95 -12.69
N ALA A 76 -51.41 25.94 -12.30
CA ALA A 76 -50.69 27.17 -11.96
C ALA A 76 -50.44 28.05 -13.20
N ILE A 77 -49.99 27.47 -14.33
CA ILE A 77 -49.73 28.20 -15.59
C ILE A 77 -51.00 28.88 -16.11
N GLU A 78 -52.13 28.19 -16.04
CA GLU A 78 -53.43 28.71 -16.47
C GLU A 78 -53.93 29.88 -15.60
N THR A 79 -53.42 30.01 -14.37
CA THR A 79 -53.87 31.03 -13.40
C THR A 79 -52.97 32.28 -13.40
N ASP A 80 -51.63 32.14 -13.52
CA ASP A 80 -50.69 33.27 -13.66
C ASP A 80 -49.30 32.81 -14.15
N ALA A 81 -49.04 32.95 -15.46
CA ALA A 81 -47.79 32.52 -16.08
C ALA A 81 -46.52 33.25 -15.58
N VAL A 82 -46.63 34.51 -15.12
CA VAL A 82 -45.48 35.27 -14.59
C VAL A 82 -45.17 34.82 -13.18
N SER A 83 -46.19 34.60 -12.36
CA SER A 83 -46.03 33.97 -11.05
C SER A 83 -45.56 32.53 -11.18
N VAL A 84 -45.95 31.77 -12.21
CA VAL A 84 -45.38 30.43 -12.45
C VAL A 84 -43.93 30.50 -12.90
N THR A 85 -43.55 31.41 -13.78
CA THR A 85 -42.13 31.53 -14.17
C THR A 85 -41.28 31.93 -12.95
N THR A 86 -41.78 32.84 -12.13
CA THR A 86 -41.18 33.23 -10.84
C THR A 86 -41.22 32.06 -9.84
N ALA A 87 -42.30 31.28 -9.78
CA ALA A 87 -42.48 30.14 -8.89
C ALA A 87 -41.72 28.90 -9.35
N VAL A 88 -41.43 28.73 -10.63
CA VAL A 88 -40.57 27.66 -11.19
C VAL A 88 -39.11 28.01 -10.94
N ARG A 89 -38.75 29.29 -11.07
CA ARG A 89 -37.43 29.79 -10.70
C ARG A 89 -37.22 29.72 -9.19
N LEU A 90 -38.23 30.13 -8.41
CA LEU A 90 -38.29 29.94 -6.98
C LEU A 90 -38.31 28.46 -6.64
N TRP A 91 -39.09 27.58 -7.28
CA TRP A 91 -39.13 26.13 -7.01
C TRP A 91 -37.78 25.46 -7.30
N ALA A 92 -37.10 25.90 -8.37
CA ALA A 92 -35.73 25.50 -8.67
C ALA A 92 -34.69 26.01 -7.64
N GLU A 93 -35.01 27.05 -6.87
CA GLU A 93 -34.14 27.65 -5.83
C GLU A 93 -34.67 27.39 -4.38
N GLN A 94 -35.92 26.96 -4.20
CA GLN A 94 -36.67 26.85 -2.94
C GLN A 94 -36.48 25.49 -2.27
N ASP A 95 -36.02 24.49 -3.01
CA ASP A 95 -35.60 23.22 -2.44
C ASP A 95 -34.19 23.28 -1.80
N ALA A 96 -33.56 24.45 -1.73
CA ALA A 96 -32.34 24.63 -0.97
C ALA A 96 -32.59 24.28 0.49
N ILE A 97 -31.86 23.30 1.02
CA ILE A 97 -31.98 22.93 2.43
C ILE A 97 -31.33 24.04 3.24
N VAL A 98 -32.16 24.85 3.88
CA VAL A 98 -31.71 25.95 4.73
C VAL A 98 -31.36 25.45 6.11
N TYR A 99 -30.12 25.69 6.52
CA TYR A 99 -29.68 25.44 7.89
C TYR A 99 -29.78 26.71 8.74
N PRO A 100 -30.03 26.60 10.06
CA PRO A 100 -30.00 27.74 10.96
C PRO A 100 -28.65 28.48 10.84
N LYS A 101 -28.65 29.81 10.86
CA LYS A 101 -27.41 30.62 10.84
C LYS A 101 -26.89 31.01 12.23
N ALA A 102 -27.60 30.57 13.27
CA ALA A 102 -27.29 30.82 14.67
C ALA A 102 -27.83 29.67 15.54
N PRO A 103 -27.35 29.52 16.80
CA PRO A 103 -27.94 28.60 17.75
C PRO A 103 -29.44 28.90 17.97
N VAL A 104 -30.27 27.86 18.00
CA VAL A 104 -31.71 27.98 18.30
C VAL A 104 -31.91 28.46 19.73
N THR A 105 -31.12 27.93 20.66
CA THR A 105 -31.07 28.40 22.05
C THR A 105 -29.70 29.00 22.33
N LYS A 106 -29.68 30.30 22.64
CA LYS A 106 -28.45 31.01 22.99
C LYS A 106 -27.97 30.59 24.38
N PRO A 107 -26.70 30.16 24.53
CA PRO A 107 -26.15 29.87 25.85
C PRO A 107 -25.96 31.18 26.64
N PRO A 108 -26.15 31.17 27.98
CA PRO A 108 -25.82 32.32 28.81
C PRO A 108 -24.29 32.48 28.94
N SER A 109 -23.82 33.70 29.13
CA SER A 109 -22.43 33.96 29.55
C SER A 109 -22.18 33.33 30.93
N LYS A 110 -20.99 32.75 31.11
CA LYS A 110 -20.61 32.03 32.34
C LYS A 110 -19.58 32.84 33.14
N PRO A 111 -19.62 32.78 34.48
CA PRO A 111 -18.55 33.37 35.30
C PRO A 111 -17.23 32.65 35.05
N ALA A 112 -16.11 33.32 35.40
CA ALA A 112 -14.79 32.74 35.31
C ALA A 112 -14.70 31.41 36.08
N ARG A 113 -14.14 30.38 35.44
CA ARG A 113 -13.93 29.08 36.08
C ARG A 113 -12.89 29.23 37.19
N LYS A 114 -13.24 28.91 38.43
CA LYS A 114 -12.25 28.75 39.50
C LYS A 114 -11.34 27.57 39.14
N LEU A 115 -10.05 27.82 38.98
CA LEU A 115 -9.04 26.77 38.84
C LEU A 115 -9.03 25.96 40.14
N GLY A 116 -9.72 24.82 40.16
CA GLY A 116 -9.75 23.93 41.32
C GLY A 116 -8.50 23.05 41.37
N ALA A 117 -8.10 22.64 42.58
CA ALA A 117 -7.01 21.70 42.86
C ALA A 117 -7.30 20.23 42.44
N ALA A 118 -8.34 20.00 41.63
CA ALA A 118 -8.61 18.68 41.08
C ALA A 118 -7.55 18.39 39.99
N PRO A 119 -6.88 17.23 40.00
CA PRO A 119 -5.91 16.89 38.98
C PRO A 119 -6.62 16.86 37.61
N GLU A 120 -6.18 17.70 36.67
CA GLU A 120 -6.58 17.59 35.27
C GLU A 120 -6.31 16.14 34.85
N ARG A 121 -7.32 15.44 34.30
CA ARG A 121 -7.14 14.06 33.84
C ARG A 121 -5.98 14.05 32.84
N ALA A 122 -5.01 13.18 33.07
CA ALA A 122 -3.81 13.13 32.24
C ALA A 122 -4.19 12.82 30.78
N ILE A 123 -3.86 13.74 29.87
CA ILE A 123 -4.00 13.53 28.43
C ILE A 123 -2.72 12.80 27.96
N PRO A 124 -2.83 11.66 27.26
CA PRO A 124 -1.68 10.94 26.75
C PRO A 124 -0.86 11.80 25.77
N PRO A 125 0.48 11.76 25.81
CA PRO A 125 1.34 12.52 24.91
C PRO A 125 1.18 12.11 23.43
N MET A 126 0.72 10.89 23.18
CA MET A 126 0.32 10.40 21.86
C MET A 126 -1.06 9.74 21.94
N ILE A 127 -1.93 10.07 21.00
CA ILE A 127 -3.28 9.54 20.87
C ILE A 127 -3.36 8.70 19.59
N GLU A 128 -3.48 7.39 19.76
CA GLU A 128 -3.62 6.44 18.64
C GLU A 128 -5.09 6.07 18.42
N VAL A 129 -5.58 6.26 17.20
CA VAL A 129 -6.98 5.97 16.86
C VAL A 129 -7.13 5.27 15.52
N SER A 130 -8.13 4.40 15.44
CA SER A 130 -8.50 3.67 14.22
C SER A 130 -9.69 4.31 13.52
N LYS A 131 -9.62 4.44 12.19
CA LYS A 131 -10.72 4.91 11.31
C LYS A 131 -11.77 3.82 10.99
N ALA A 132 -11.71 2.66 11.66
CA ALA A 132 -12.54 1.50 11.31
C ALA A 132 -13.95 1.50 11.93
N SER A 133 -14.26 2.42 12.85
CA SER A 133 -15.54 2.40 13.57
C SER A 133 -16.75 2.64 12.65
N THR A 134 -17.88 2.05 13.01
CA THR A 134 -19.18 2.23 12.32
C THR A 134 -19.57 3.72 12.27
N THR A 135 -19.42 4.44 13.39
CA THR A 135 -19.61 5.90 13.49
C THR A 135 -18.76 6.67 12.48
N TYR A 136 -17.49 6.28 12.30
CA TYR A 136 -16.62 6.98 11.35
C TYR A 136 -17.06 6.77 9.90
N ARG A 137 -17.63 5.61 9.55
CA ARG A 137 -17.91 5.17 8.16
C ARG A 137 -19.30 5.51 7.60
N ALA A 138 -20.25 5.97 8.43
CA ALA A 138 -21.62 6.25 7.97
C ALA A 138 -21.63 7.24 6.78
N HIS A 139 -20.93 8.37 6.90
CA HIS A 139 -20.72 9.36 5.84
C HIS A 139 -19.26 9.78 5.76
N SER A 140 -18.71 9.84 4.55
CA SER A 140 -17.36 10.36 4.32
C SER A 140 -17.35 11.88 4.36
N TYR A 141 -16.34 12.49 4.96
CA TYR A 141 -16.06 13.92 4.88
C TYR A 141 -14.54 14.12 4.89
N HIS A 142 -14.07 15.26 4.39
CA HIS A 142 -12.64 15.56 4.34
C HIS A 142 -12.08 15.71 5.76
N THR A 143 -10.83 15.28 5.97
CA THR A 143 -9.99 15.50 7.19
C THR A 143 -10.54 15.11 8.57
N LYS A 144 -11.75 14.54 8.63
CA LYS A 144 -12.47 14.06 9.82
C LYS A 144 -11.58 13.47 10.92
N VAL A 145 -11.59 14.09 12.10
CA VAL A 145 -10.97 13.58 13.33
C VAL A 145 -11.92 12.55 13.99
N PRO A 146 -11.48 11.30 14.29
CA PRO A 146 -12.33 10.33 14.97
C PRO A 146 -12.75 10.80 16.38
N PRO A 147 -13.99 10.52 16.85
CA PRO A 147 -14.42 10.91 18.19
C PRO A 147 -13.51 10.40 19.32
N SER A 148 -12.92 9.22 19.16
CA SER A 148 -11.96 8.66 20.12
C SER A 148 -10.70 9.50 20.30
N ALA A 149 -10.33 10.33 19.32
CA ALA A 149 -9.21 11.26 19.43
C ALA A 149 -9.58 12.54 20.19
N ILE A 150 -10.87 12.89 20.21
CA ILE A 150 -11.38 14.13 20.81
C ILE A 150 -11.75 13.92 22.28
N ARG A 151 -12.27 12.73 22.62
CA ARG A 151 -12.74 12.37 23.97
C ARG A 151 -11.73 12.69 25.09
N PRO A 152 -10.42 12.38 24.99
CA PRO A 152 -9.48 12.68 26.07
C PRO A 152 -9.45 14.16 26.47
N PHE A 153 -9.57 15.06 25.49
CA PHE A 153 -9.57 16.51 25.73
C PHE A 153 -10.89 16.99 26.33
N VAL A 154 -12.02 16.46 25.87
CA VAL A 154 -13.34 16.78 26.44
C VAL A 154 -13.40 16.35 27.90
N GLU A 155 -12.93 15.15 28.22
CA GLU A 155 -12.92 14.63 29.60
C GLU A 155 -11.95 15.37 30.50
N ALA A 156 -10.80 15.83 29.99
CA ALA A 156 -9.83 16.57 30.77
C ALA A 156 -10.28 18.00 31.10
N PHE A 157 -11.02 18.65 30.19
CA PHE A 157 -11.33 20.07 30.30
C PHE A 157 -12.80 20.40 30.61
N THR A 158 -13.70 19.41 30.66
CA THR A 158 -15.13 19.65 30.89
C THR A 158 -15.76 18.62 31.83
N GLU A 159 -16.86 19.00 32.49
CA GLU A 159 -17.71 18.12 33.29
C GLU A 159 -19.00 17.75 32.54
N PRO A 160 -19.71 16.65 32.88
CA PRO A 160 -21.02 16.38 32.30
C PRO A 160 -21.96 17.59 32.43
N GLY A 161 -22.67 17.94 31.35
CA GLY A 161 -23.49 19.15 31.27
C GLY A 161 -22.76 20.43 30.84
N ASP A 162 -21.42 20.45 30.81
CA ASP A 162 -20.66 21.57 30.22
C ASP A 162 -20.90 21.67 28.70
N LEU A 163 -20.59 22.83 28.15
CA LEU A 163 -20.78 23.22 26.76
C LEU A 163 -19.45 23.23 26.00
N VAL A 164 -19.35 22.38 24.98
CA VAL A 164 -18.23 22.30 24.04
C VAL A 164 -18.61 23.01 22.74
N SER A 165 -17.73 23.86 22.20
CA SER A 165 -17.94 24.49 20.90
C SER A 165 -16.91 24.05 19.87
N ASP A 166 -17.32 23.97 18.62
CA ASP A 166 -16.41 23.78 17.48
C ASP A 166 -16.85 24.66 16.31
N PRO A 167 -16.13 25.76 16.02
CA PRO A 167 -16.47 26.66 14.93
C PRO A 167 -15.96 26.19 13.55
N PHE A 168 -15.27 25.05 13.49
CA PHE A 168 -14.76 24.38 12.30
C PHE A 168 -15.27 22.94 12.25
N CYS A 169 -16.54 22.73 12.59
CA CYS A 169 -16.98 21.40 13.02
C CYS A 169 -16.92 20.34 11.92
N GLY A 170 -16.90 20.73 10.64
CA GLY A 170 -16.85 19.81 9.51
C GLY A 170 -17.95 18.75 9.61
N SER A 171 -17.55 17.50 9.84
CA SER A 171 -18.51 16.39 10.01
C SER A 171 -19.15 16.26 11.40
N GLY A 172 -18.83 17.15 12.35
CA GLY A 172 -19.42 17.21 13.69
C GLY A 172 -18.90 16.18 14.69
N MET A 173 -17.70 15.62 14.47
CA MET A 173 -17.15 14.58 15.37
C MET A 173 -16.88 15.09 16.78
N THR A 174 -16.58 16.39 16.94
CA THR A 174 -16.47 17.03 18.26
C THR A 174 -17.79 16.96 19.02
N GLY A 175 -18.92 17.27 18.37
CA GLY A 175 -20.23 17.16 19.00
C GLY A 175 -20.61 15.73 19.31
N VAL A 176 -20.23 14.76 18.45
CA VAL A 176 -20.38 13.33 18.76
C VAL A 176 -19.64 12.97 20.05
N ALA A 177 -18.37 13.33 20.16
CA ALA A 177 -17.57 13.04 21.34
C ALA A 177 -18.15 13.69 22.61
N ALA A 178 -18.56 14.97 22.51
CA ALA A 178 -19.16 15.70 23.62
C ALA A 178 -20.50 15.08 24.08
N VAL A 179 -21.41 14.82 23.15
CA VAL A 179 -22.74 14.26 23.45
C VAL A 179 -22.64 12.85 24.03
N ASP A 180 -21.77 11.99 23.47
CA ASP A 180 -21.54 10.63 23.98
C ASP A 180 -21.02 10.65 25.43
N LEU A 181 -20.32 11.70 25.83
CA LEU A 181 -19.82 11.92 27.19
C LEU A 181 -20.83 12.67 28.08
N GLY A 182 -22.05 12.98 27.61
CA GLY A 182 -23.06 13.71 28.37
C GLY A 182 -22.82 15.21 28.48
N ARG A 183 -22.05 15.80 27.56
CA ARG A 183 -21.88 17.26 27.42
C ARG A 183 -22.80 17.83 26.34
N HIS A 184 -23.04 19.12 26.38
CA HIS A 184 -23.72 19.84 25.31
C HIS A 184 -22.71 20.33 24.26
N ALA A 185 -23.15 20.47 23.01
CA ALA A 185 -22.30 20.92 21.91
C ALA A 185 -22.92 22.07 21.12
N LEU A 186 -22.10 23.08 20.77
CA LEU A 186 -22.40 24.08 19.75
C LEU A 186 -21.43 23.91 18.59
N LEU A 187 -21.95 23.59 17.42
CA LEU A 187 -21.14 23.34 16.24
C LEU A 187 -21.50 24.35 15.16
N SER A 188 -20.49 24.92 14.51
CA SER A 188 -20.69 25.69 13.30
C SER A 188 -19.68 25.37 12.23
N ASP A 189 -20.09 25.59 10.99
CA ASP A 189 -19.21 25.53 9.83
C ASP A 189 -19.74 26.48 8.75
N LEU A 190 -18.85 26.94 7.88
CA LEU A 190 -19.19 27.77 6.72
C LEU A 190 -19.95 26.94 5.66
N SER A 191 -19.58 25.66 5.52
CA SER A 191 -20.10 24.77 4.49
C SER A 191 -21.49 24.22 4.86
N PRO A 192 -22.50 24.35 3.99
CA PRO A 192 -23.81 23.73 4.23
C PRO A 192 -23.72 22.20 4.24
N ALA A 193 -22.83 21.59 3.45
CA ALA A 193 -22.57 20.15 3.52
C ALA A 193 -21.99 19.71 4.88
N ALA A 194 -21.04 20.47 5.44
CA ALA A 194 -20.51 20.20 6.78
C ALA A 194 -21.64 20.21 7.82
N VAL A 195 -22.43 21.30 7.85
CA VAL A 195 -23.56 21.45 8.76
C VAL A 195 -24.57 20.30 8.63
N HIS A 196 -24.96 19.95 7.40
CA HIS A 196 -25.83 18.80 7.12
C HIS A 196 -25.33 17.50 7.74
N ILE A 197 -24.05 17.20 7.50
CA ILE A 197 -23.39 15.97 7.95
C ILE A 197 -23.28 15.97 9.47
N ALA A 198 -22.85 17.08 10.07
CA ALA A 198 -22.72 17.25 11.51
C ALA A 198 -24.05 17.10 12.26
N ARG A 199 -25.15 17.67 11.73
CA ARG A 199 -26.50 17.50 12.29
C ARG A 199 -26.91 16.04 12.35
N ASN A 200 -26.70 15.30 11.27
CA ASN A 200 -27.07 13.89 11.19
C ASN A 200 -26.20 12.97 12.05
N TYR A 201 -24.96 13.37 12.33
CA TYR A 201 -24.10 12.69 13.29
C TYR A 201 -24.41 13.04 14.76
N THR A 202 -25.03 14.17 15.05
CA THR A 202 -25.22 14.62 16.43
C THR A 202 -26.66 14.53 16.91
N ALA A 203 -27.62 14.44 15.99
CA ALA A 203 -29.03 14.23 16.24
C ALA A 203 -29.53 12.98 15.49
N PRO A 204 -29.26 11.76 15.99
CA PRO A 204 -29.71 10.53 15.34
C PRO A 204 -31.24 10.46 15.29
N CYS A 205 -31.76 9.86 14.23
CA CYS A 205 -33.19 9.60 14.09
C CYS A 205 -33.58 8.29 14.78
N ASP A 206 -34.85 8.13 15.16
CA ASP A 206 -35.37 6.85 15.63
C ASP A 206 -35.17 5.76 14.54
N PRO A 207 -34.45 4.66 14.85
CA PRO A 207 -34.12 3.64 13.85
C PRO A 207 -35.34 3.00 13.20
N LYS A 208 -36.44 2.82 13.94
CA LYS A 208 -37.65 2.16 13.42
C LYS A 208 -38.39 3.09 12.45
N GLN A 209 -38.53 4.35 12.80
CA GLN A 209 -39.12 5.37 11.92
C GLN A 209 -38.28 5.57 10.67
N PHE A 210 -36.95 5.62 10.80
CA PHE A 210 -36.04 5.73 9.67
C PHE A 210 -36.16 4.54 8.72
N LYS A 211 -36.18 3.31 9.24
CA LYS A 211 -36.40 2.11 8.43
C LYS A 211 -37.75 2.15 7.71
N ALA A 212 -38.84 2.51 8.40
CA ALA A 212 -40.16 2.62 7.77
C ALA A 212 -40.20 3.69 6.67
N ALA A 213 -39.47 4.79 6.83
CA ALA A 213 -39.33 5.82 5.80
C ALA A 213 -38.52 5.31 4.60
N LEU A 214 -37.45 4.53 4.83
CA LEU A 214 -36.69 3.88 3.76
C LEU A 214 -37.53 2.89 2.95
N ASP A 215 -38.36 2.08 3.61
CA ASP A 215 -39.24 1.11 2.95
C ASP A 215 -40.28 1.82 2.04
N ARG A 216 -40.81 2.97 2.48
CA ARG A 216 -41.70 3.82 1.65
C ARG A 216 -40.95 4.48 0.49
N LEU A 217 -39.75 4.99 0.74
CA LEU A 217 -38.91 5.60 -0.29
C LEU A 217 -38.55 4.57 -1.38
N GLU A 218 -38.19 3.34 -1.00
CA GLU A 218 -37.92 2.24 -1.93
C GLU A 218 -39.12 1.99 -2.84
N ALA A 219 -40.32 1.88 -2.26
CA ALA A 219 -41.54 1.66 -3.04
C ALA A 219 -41.80 2.79 -4.05
N ALA A 220 -41.58 4.06 -3.66
CA ALA A 220 -41.82 5.22 -4.51
C ALA A 220 -40.83 5.31 -5.69
N VAL A 221 -39.53 5.10 -5.46
CA VAL A 221 -38.52 5.24 -6.53
C VAL A 221 -38.32 3.97 -7.36
N LYS A 222 -38.86 2.83 -6.92
CA LYS A 222 -38.67 1.53 -7.58
C LYS A 222 -39.00 1.55 -9.08
N PRO A 223 -40.12 2.13 -9.55
CA PRO A 223 -40.42 2.18 -10.99
C PRO A 223 -39.32 2.88 -11.80
N THR A 224 -38.81 4.01 -11.30
CA THR A 224 -37.72 4.75 -11.94
C THR A 224 -36.42 3.95 -11.90
N MET A 225 -36.07 3.33 -10.77
CA MET A 225 -34.83 2.55 -10.63
C MET A 225 -34.84 1.29 -11.50
N ASP A 226 -35.99 0.62 -11.61
CA ASP A 226 -36.13 -0.54 -12.48
C ASP A 226 -36.00 -0.14 -13.95
N TRP A 227 -36.65 0.95 -14.38
CA TRP A 227 -36.51 1.51 -15.72
C TRP A 227 -35.04 1.82 -16.06
N LEU A 228 -34.32 2.50 -15.18
CA LEU A 228 -32.95 2.94 -15.43
C LEU A 228 -31.91 1.81 -15.48
N TYR A 229 -32.10 0.74 -14.71
CA TYR A 229 -31.08 -0.30 -14.49
C TYR A 229 -31.49 -1.71 -14.92
N THR A 230 -32.65 -1.87 -15.56
CA THR A 230 -33.14 -3.18 -16.01
C THR A 230 -33.44 -3.15 -17.51
N PRO A 231 -32.55 -3.72 -18.35
CA PRO A 231 -32.78 -3.84 -19.79
C PRO A 231 -34.02 -4.69 -20.08
N VAL A 232 -34.73 -4.37 -21.16
CA VAL A 232 -35.89 -5.14 -21.62
C VAL A 232 -35.41 -6.42 -22.34
N GLY A 233 -35.91 -7.59 -21.92
CA GLY A 233 -35.54 -8.88 -22.53
C GLY A 233 -36.14 -10.11 -21.84
N LYS A 234 -35.86 -11.31 -22.37
CA LYS A 234 -36.41 -12.60 -21.90
C LYS A 234 -35.95 -13.05 -20.51
N ASP A 235 -34.87 -12.49 -19.97
CA ASP A 235 -34.34 -12.75 -18.61
C ASP A 235 -33.63 -11.48 -18.09
N PRO A 236 -34.38 -10.47 -17.60
CA PRO A 236 -33.83 -9.15 -17.32
C PRO A 236 -32.99 -9.17 -16.04
N ALA A 237 -31.67 -9.29 -16.21
CA ALA A 237 -30.71 -9.13 -15.13
C ALA A 237 -30.56 -7.63 -14.78
N ARG A 238 -30.45 -7.32 -13.49
CA ARG A 238 -30.28 -5.95 -13.02
C ARG A 238 -28.83 -5.50 -13.21
N ILE A 239 -28.63 -4.32 -13.79
CA ILE A 239 -27.32 -3.69 -13.88
C ILE A 239 -26.91 -3.19 -12.49
N GLU A 240 -25.79 -3.69 -11.98
CA GLU A 240 -25.18 -3.21 -10.73
C GLU A 240 -24.20 -2.07 -11.00
N TYR A 241 -23.42 -2.15 -12.07
CA TYR A 241 -22.62 -1.04 -12.59
C TYR A 241 -22.17 -1.28 -14.04
N THR A 242 -21.90 -0.18 -14.74
CA THR A 242 -21.28 -0.15 -16.08
C THR A 242 -19.91 0.53 -15.99
N VAL A 243 -18.90 -0.03 -16.65
CA VAL A 243 -17.58 0.57 -16.81
C VAL A 243 -17.57 1.43 -18.06
N TRP A 244 -17.18 2.69 -17.92
CA TRP A 244 -17.04 3.64 -19.01
C TRP A 244 -15.57 3.93 -19.29
N SER A 245 -15.25 4.08 -20.58
CA SER A 245 -13.95 4.49 -21.09
C SER A 245 -14.04 5.80 -21.83
N ASP A 246 -13.05 6.65 -21.66
CA ASP A 246 -12.81 7.78 -22.57
C ASP A 246 -12.47 7.28 -23.98
N ILE A 247 -12.86 8.10 -24.96
CA ILE A 247 -12.47 8.02 -26.36
C ILE A 247 -11.65 9.26 -26.68
N PHE A 248 -10.46 9.04 -27.21
CA PHE A 248 -9.55 10.08 -27.68
C PHE A 248 -9.44 10.07 -29.20
N ALA A 249 -9.17 11.23 -29.80
CA ALA A 249 -8.71 11.31 -31.18
C ALA A 249 -7.17 11.23 -31.19
N CYS A 250 -6.63 10.40 -32.08
CA CYS A 250 -5.21 10.43 -32.40
C CYS A 250 -4.85 11.79 -33.02
N ASP A 251 -3.81 12.45 -32.54
CA ASP A 251 -3.30 13.71 -33.10
C ASP A 251 -2.68 13.53 -34.50
N ALA A 252 -2.12 12.36 -34.79
CA ALA A 252 -1.46 12.05 -36.06
C ALA A 252 -2.43 11.67 -37.20
N CYS A 253 -3.49 10.91 -36.92
CA CYS A 253 -4.40 10.40 -37.96
C CYS A 253 -5.90 10.64 -37.68
N ALA A 254 -6.25 11.32 -36.59
CA ALA A 254 -7.62 11.61 -36.16
C ALA A 254 -8.51 10.37 -35.88
N SER A 255 -7.95 9.15 -35.87
CA SER A 255 -8.71 7.95 -35.55
C SER A 255 -9.15 7.91 -34.09
N LYS A 256 -10.28 7.23 -33.82
CA LYS A 256 -10.82 7.07 -32.47
C LYS A 256 -10.04 6.00 -31.70
N ILE A 257 -9.55 6.34 -30.52
CA ILE A 257 -8.84 5.44 -29.60
C ILE A 257 -9.71 5.25 -28.36
N THR A 258 -10.14 4.02 -28.10
CA THR A 258 -10.83 3.68 -26.83
C THR A 258 -9.79 3.33 -25.78
N TYR A 259 -9.73 4.10 -24.69
CA TYR A 259 -8.70 3.92 -23.65
C TYR A 259 -8.70 2.52 -23.02
N TRP A 260 -9.87 1.89 -22.87
CA TRP A 260 -10.02 0.49 -22.45
C TRP A 260 -9.29 -0.51 -23.36
N ALA A 261 -9.39 -0.35 -24.68
CA ALA A 261 -8.74 -1.24 -25.63
C ALA A 261 -7.21 -1.07 -25.57
N ALA A 262 -6.74 0.18 -25.53
CA ALA A 262 -5.33 0.49 -25.44
C ALA A 262 -4.68 -0.02 -24.14
N LEU A 263 -5.43 -0.10 -23.03
CA LEU A 263 -4.97 -0.69 -21.76
C LEU A 263 -4.86 -2.22 -21.77
N GLN A 264 -5.50 -2.92 -22.71
CA GLN A 264 -5.36 -4.37 -22.85
C GLN A 264 -4.10 -4.75 -23.65
N GLU A 265 -3.56 -3.79 -24.41
CA GLU A 265 -2.42 -3.97 -25.32
C GLU A 265 -1.11 -3.40 -24.72
N GLY A 266 -1.14 -2.75 -23.55
CA GLY A 266 0.01 -2.11 -22.90
C GLY A 266 -0.21 -1.75 -21.42
N ASP A 267 0.71 -0.99 -20.81
CA ASP A 267 0.67 -0.62 -19.38
C ASP A 267 -0.13 0.66 -19.06
N GLY A 268 -0.55 1.40 -20.10
CA GLY A 268 -1.39 2.59 -20.02
C GLY A 268 -0.68 3.93 -19.83
N GLN A 269 0.66 3.98 -19.81
CA GLN A 269 1.42 5.24 -19.79
C GLN A 269 1.60 5.83 -21.20
N GLU A 270 1.89 5.00 -22.18
CA GLU A 270 1.96 5.35 -23.59
C GLU A 270 0.80 4.70 -24.34
N LEU A 271 0.06 5.49 -25.13
CA LEU A 271 -1.11 5.03 -25.87
C LEU A 271 -0.72 4.83 -27.33
N ILE A 272 -0.74 3.58 -27.80
CA ILE A 272 -0.49 3.28 -29.21
C ILE A 272 -1.80 3.41 -29.98
N CYS A 273 -1.80 4.22 -31.04
CA CYS A 273 -2.95 4.34 -31.93
C CYS A 273 -3.13 3.03 -32.73
N PRO A 274 -4.30 2.36 -32.69
CA PRO A 274 -4.51 1.10 -33.39
C PRO A 274 -4.58 1.24 -34.92
N GLN A 275 -4.66 2.47 -35.45
CA GLN A 275 -4.78 2.72 -36.89
C GLN A 275 -3.47 3.20 -37.54
N CYS A 276 -2.72 4.11 -36.88
CA CYS A 276 -1.47 4.65 -37.42
C CYS A 276 -0.22 4.33 -36.59
N THR A 277 -0.39 3.56 -35.50
CA THR A 277 0.67 3.11 -34.59
C THR A 277 1.48 4.23 -33.92
N ALA A 278 1.04 5.48 -34.01
CA ALA A 278 1.65 6.58 -33.29
C ALA A 278 1.63 6.30 -31.79
N ILE A 279 2.76 6.56 -31.12
CA ILE A 279 2.89 6.48 -29.66
C ILE A 279 2.49 7.85 -29.12
N LEU A 280 1.42 7.86 -28.32
CA LEU A 280 0.76 9.09 -27.90
C LEU A 280 0.86 9.22 -26.39
N SER A 281 1.27 10.40 -25.93
CA SER A 281 1.10 10.77 -24.53
C SER A 281 -0.35 11.14 -24.27
N LYS A 282 -0.88 10.69 -23.13
CA LYS A 282 -2.23 11.04 -22.69
C LYS A 282 -2.44 12.56 -22.52
N SER A 283 -1.39 13.35 -22.31
CA SER A 283 -1.48 14.83 -22.23
C SER A 283 -1.84 15.49 -23.55
N ASP A 284 -1.53 14.84 -24.67
CA ASP A 284 -1.59 15.44 -26.01
C ASP A 284 -2.81 14.96 -26.79
N LEU A 285 -3.52 13.98 -26.23
CA LEU A 285 -4.74 13.42 -26.79
C LEU A 285 -5.95 14.34 -26.61
N VAL A 286 -6.68 14.55 -27.70
CA VAL A 286 -7.95 15.28 -27.68
C VAL A 286 -9.06 14.32 -27.27
N TRP A 287 -9.69 14.58 -26.12
CA TRP A 287 -10.90 13.86 -25.71
C TRP A 287 -12.05 14.19 -26.67
N ILE A 288 -12.70 13.16 -27.23
CA ILE A 288 -13.80 13.33 -28.19
C ILE A 288 -15.09 12.61 -27.77
N GLY A 289 -15.06 11.86 -26.67
CA GLY A 289 -16.26 11.21 -26.15
C GLY A 289 -15.98 10.16 -25.08
N GLU A 290 -17.03 9.43 -24.71
CA GLU A 290 -17.00 8.33 -23.76
C GLU A 290 -17.89 7.18 -24.26
N THR A 291 -17.56 5.94 -23.90
CA THR A 291 -18.34 4.75 -24.27
C THR A 291 -18.36 3.70 -23.16
N PRO A 292 -19.46 2.96 -22.95
CA PRO A 292 -19.47 1.81 -22.05
C PRO A 292 -18.65 0.66 -22.65
N VAL A 293 -17.87 -0.03 -21.81
CA VAL A 293 -16.94 -1.10 -22.25
C VAL A 293 -17.18 -2.43 -21.55
N GLU A 294 -17.80 -2.42 -20.37
CA GLU A 294 -18.12 -3.65 -19.61
C GLU A 294 -19.34 -3.39 -18.72
N THR A 295 -20.29 -4.32 -18.65
CA THR A 295 -21.45 -4.26 -17.75
C THR A 295 -21.41 -5.40 -16.75
N HIS A 296 -21.72 -5.10 -15.49
CA HIS A 296 -21.85 -6.09 -14.41
C HIS A 296 -23.30 -6.20 -13.97
N THR A 297 -23.83 -7.43 -13.98
CA THR A 297 -25.24 -7.70 -13.73
C THR A 297 -25.43 -8.70 -12.59
N SER A 298 -26.57 -8.57 -11.90
CA SER A 298 -27.01 -9.48 -10.85
C SER A 298 -28.35 -10.13 -11.24
N ALA A 299 -28.45 -11.44 -11.04
CA ALA A 299 -29.66 -12.23 -11.17
C ALA A 299 -29.93 -12.97 -9.86
N ALA A 300 -31.20 -13.15 -9.47
CA ALA A 300 -31.59 -13.71 -8.18
C ALA A 300 -30.85 -15.04 -7.87
N GLY A 301 -30.07 -15.06 -6.80
CA GLY A 301 -29.36 -16.25 -6.33
C GLY A 301 -28.06 -16.62 -7.06
N ARG A 302 -27.60 -15.83 -8.05
CA ARG A 302 -26.35 -16.09 -8.79
C ARG A 302 -25.24 -15.09 -8.41
N ARG A 303 -23.99 -15.53 -8.56
CA ARG A 303 -22.81 -14.66 -8.42
C ARG A 303 -22.83 -13.60 -9.54
N MET A 304 -22.50 -12.36 -9.22
CA MET A 304 -22.43 -11.24 -10.18
C MET A 304 -21.58 -11.63 -11.40
N ALA A 305 -22.14 -11.46 -12.59
CA ALA A 305 -21.50 -11.75 -13.86
C ALA A 305 -21.07 -10.45 -14.55
N HIS A 306 -20.13 -10.55 -15.49
CA HIS A 306 -19.70 -9.43 -16.32
C HIS A 306 -19.65 -9.83 -17.78
N HIS A 307 -19.93 -8.89 -18.68
CA HIS A 307 -19.88 -9.06 -20.12
C HIS A 307 -19.70 -7.71 -20.82
N ALA A 308 -19.38 -7.72 -22.11
CA ALA A 308 -19.45 -6.52 -22.94
C ALA A 308 -20.91 -5.99 -23.00
N PRO A 309 -21.14 -4.67 -23.08
CA PRO A 309 -22.48 -4.11 -23.15
C PRO A 309 -23.32 -4.74 -24.26
N THR A 310 -24.51 -5.21 -23.93
CA THR A 310 -25.43 -5.83 -24.89
C THR A 310 -26.20 -4.77 -25.67
N ALA A 311 -26.79 -5.13 -26.82
CA ALA A 311 -27.64 -4.22 -27.59
C ALA A 311 -28.79 -3.65 -26.77
N ALA A 312 -29.45 -4.47 -25.92
CA ALA A 312 -30.52 -4.02 -25.05
C ALA A 312 -30.05 -3.01 -23.98
N GLU A 313 -28.84 -3.16 -23.46
CA GLU A 313 -28.24 -2.22 -22.50
C GLU A 313 -27.85 -0.90 -23.16
N LEU A 314 -27.28 -0.95 -24.37
CA LEU A 314 -26.93 0.23 -25.16
C LEU A 314 -28.19 1.02 -25.54
N SER A 315 -29.24 0.34 -26.03
CA SER A 315 -30.53 0.98 -26.32
C SER A 315 -31.15 1.61 -25.09
N LEU A 316 -31.01 1.01 -23.90
CA LEU A 316 -31.47 1.61 -22.66
C LEU A 316 -30.71 2.91 -22.33
N ILE A 317 -29.38 2.93 -22.51
CA ILE A 317 -28.57 4.13 -22.30
C ILE A 317 -29.01 5.25 -23.26
N GLU A 318 -29.24 4.93 -24.54
CA GLU A 318 -29.72 5.88 -25.55
C GLU A 318 -31.11 6.43 -25.21
N GLU A 319 -32.05 5.56 -24.82
CA GLU A 319 -33.39 5.97 -24.39
C GLU A 319 -33.33 6.93 -23.20
N VAL A 320 -32.53 6.61 -22.19
CA VAL A 320 -32.39 7.44 -20.99
C VAL A 320 -31.72 8.78 -21.32
N ASN A 321 -30.71 8.81 -22.19
CA ASN A 321 -30.06 10.03 -22.65
C ASN A 321 -30.99 10.93 -23.47
N GLY A 322 -31.92 10.35 -24.24
CA GLY A 322 -32.94 11.07 -25.00
C GLY A 322 -34.16 11.52 -24.17
N THR A 323 -34.27 11.07 -22.92
CA THR A 323 -35.42 11.36 -22.04
C THR A 323 -35.09 12.52 -21.10
N ALA A 324 -35.93 13.56 -21.09
CA ALA A 324 -35.80 14.70 -20.19
C ALA A 324 -35.95 14.29 -18.71
N ILE A 325 -35.18 14.92 -17.83
CA ILE A 325 -35.29 14.68 -16.37
C ILE A 325 -36.47 15.51 -15.83
N PRO A 326 -37.52 14.88 -15.27
CA PRO A 326 -38.72 15.57 -14.77
C PRO A 326 -38.48 16.29 -13.44
N TYR A 327 -37.39 15.94 -12.75
CA TYR A 327 -37.07 16.39 -11.41
C TYR A 327 -35.94 17.42 -11.44
N TRP A 328 -35.87 18.21 -10.38
CA TRP A 328 -34.80 19.18 -10.18
C TRP A 328 -33.41 18.53 -10.19
N THR A 329 -32.43 19.20 -10.81
CA THR A 329 -31.03 18.80 -10.85
C THR A 329 -30.11 19.97 -10.47
N PRO A 330 -28.93 19.71 -9.88
CA PRO A 330 -28.04 20.77 -9.44
C PRO A 330 -27.38 21.51 -10.61
N SER A 331 -27.47 22.84 -10.62
CA SER A 331 -26.89 23.70 -11.67
C SER A 331 -25.68 24.54 -11.21
N ALA A 332 -25.14 24.28 -10.01
CA ALA A 332 -24.00 25.01 -9.45
C ALA A 332 -22.82 25.09 -10.43
N ALA A 333 -22.36 26.30 -10.74
CA ALA A 333 -21.35 26.54 -11.77
C ALA A 333 -19.97 25.98 -11.39
N PHE A 334 -19.27 25.42 -12.38
CA PHE A 334 -17.93 24.86 -12.21
C PHE A 334 -17.00 25.33 -13.34
N GLY A 335 -16.25 26.39 -13.09
CA GLY A 335 -15.36 27.04 -14.04
C GLY A 335 -13.95 27.28 -13.51
N SER A 336 -13.14 27.97 -14.32
CA SER A 336 -11.73 28.29 -14.04
C SER A 336 -11.52 29.21 -12.84
N ASP A 337 -12.58 29.79 -12.30
CA ASP A 337 -12.62 30.55 -11.06
C ASP A 337 -12.44 29.68 -9.80
N ARG A 338 -12.63 28.35 -9.93
CA ARG A 338 -12.45 27.35 -8.87
C ARG A 338 -11.07 26.70 -8.93
N GLU A 339 -10.46 26.51 -7.76
CA GLU A 339 -9.08 26.02 -7.62
C GLU A 339 -8.92 24.55 -8.07
N MET A 340 -9.97 23.73 -7.93
CA MET A 340 -9.98 22.34 -8.39
C MET A 340 -10.34 22.15 -9.86
N TRP A 341 -10.68 23.23 -10.58
CA TRP A 341 -10.99 23.16 -12.01
C TRP A 341 -9.76 22.87 -12.87
N ARG A 342 -9.96 22.14 -13.97
CA ARG A 342 -8.92 21.75 -14.94
C ARG A 342 -9.52 21.77 -16.35
N SER A 343 -8.73 22.07 -17.37
CA SER A 343 -9.16 22.12 -18.79
C SER A 343 -9.85 20.85 -19.28
N ALA A 344 -9.43 19.67 -18.78
CA ALA A 344 -10.06 18.39 -19.10
C ALA A 344 -11.56 18.33 -18.75
N HIS A 345 -12.01 19.04 -17.71
CA HIS A 345 -13.45 19.08 -17.37
C HIS A 345 -14.26 19.75 -18.46
N THR A 346 -13.74 20.83 -19.04
CA THR A 346 -14.39 21.54 -20.15
C THR A 346 -14.44 20.67 -21.41
N ALA A 347 -13.35 19.95 -21.71
CA ALA A 347 -13.34 18.98 -22.81
C ALA A 347 -14.41 17.90 -22.64
N MET A 348 -14.64 17.43 -21.40
CA MET A 348 -15.70 16.46 -21.05
C MET A 348 -17.12 17.07 -20.98
N GLY A 349 -17.29 18.37 -21.25
CA GLY A 349 -18.57 19.07 -21.15
C GLY A 349 -19.05 19.35 -19.71
N ILE A 350 -18.17 19.26 -18.72
CA ILE A 350 -18.49 19.51 -17.31
C ILE A 350 -18.34 21.01 -17.01
N THR A 351 -19.47 21.73 -17.05
CA THR A 351 -19.55 23.18 -16.78
C THR A 351 -20.28 23.52 -15.47
N ASN A 352 -20.94 22.52 -14.87
CA ASN A 352 -21.67 22.64 -13.61
C ASN A 352 -21.68 21.30 -12.86
N ALA A 353 -22.24 21.28 -11.65
CA ALA A 353 -22.31 20.10 -10.80
C ALA A 353 -23.04 18.90 -11.44
N ALA A 354 -24.09 19.11 -12.24
CA ALA A 354 -24.78 18.03 -12.95
C ALA A 354 -23.88 17.32 -13.97
N GLY A 355 -22.94 18.03 -14.60
CA GLY A 355 -21.99 17.46 -15.56
C GLY A 355 -21.08 16.36 -14.98
N PHE A 356 -20.95 16.27 -13.66
CA PHE A 356 -20.22 15.18 -13.01
C PHE A 356 -20.98 13.85 -12.99
N TYR A 357 -22.21 13.78 -13.48
CA TYR A 357 -23.03 12.58 -13.51
C TYR A 357 -23.31 12.16 -14.95
N THR A 358 -23.48 10.87 -15.17
CA THR A 358 -24.13 10.41 -16.41
C THR A 358 -25.62 10.73 -16.33
N THR A 359 -26.29 10.91 -17.46
CA THR A 359 -27.73 11.21 -17.50
C THR A 359 -28.53 10.20 -16.68
N ARG A 360 -28.20 8.90 -16.81
CA ARG A 360 -28.82 7.81 -16.03
C ARG A 360 -28.70 8.01 -14.52
N ASN A 361 -27.49 8.29 -14.02
CA ASN A 361 -27.30 8.51 -12.59
C ASN A 361 -27.90 9.84 -12.12
N LEU A 362 -27.95 10.86 -12.98
CA LEU A 362 -28.59 12.13 -12.69
C LEU A 362 -30.12 11.98 -12.54
N HIS A 363 -30.77 11.23 -13.44
CA HIS A 363 -32.18 10.82 -13.32
C HIS A 363 -32.45 10.12 -11.97
N ALA A 364 -31.63 9.11 -11.63
CA ALA A 364 -31.80 8.34 -10.40
C ALA A 364 -31.65 9.19 -9.14
N LEU A 365 -30.63 10.06 -9.07
CA LEU A 365 -30.40 10.94 -7.94
C LEU A 365 -31.48 12.02 -7.81
N ALA A 366 -31.95 12.57 -8.93
CA ALA A 366 -33.01 13.57 -8.94
C ALA A 366 -34.35 12.99 -8.45
N ALA A 367 -34.70 11.78 -8.89
CA ALA A 367 -35.88 11.06 -8.40
C ALA A 367 -35.80 10.76 -6.89
N LEU A 368 -34.64 10.26 -6.42
CA LEU A 368 -34.42 10.04 -4.99
C LEU A 368 -34.57 11.32 -4.18
N ARG A 369 -33.93 12.41 -4.63
CA ARG A 369 -34.01 13.69 -3.92
C ARG A 369 -35.43 14.21 -3.87
N HIS A 370 -36.17 14.14 -4.98
CA HIS A 370 -37.56 14.57 -5.05
C HIS A 370 -38.42 13.89 -3.97
N GLU A 371 -38.39 12.57 -3.93
CA GLU A 371 -39.13 11.78 -2.93
C GLU A 371 -38.67 12.07 -1.50
N ILE A 372 -37.37 12.28 -1.29
CA ILE A 372 -36.84 12.61 0.04
C ILE A 372 -37.30 13.98 0.51
N VAL A 373 -37.26 15.01 -0.35
CA VAL A 373 -37.65 16.38 0.00
C VAL A 373 -39.15 16.47 0.34
N ALA A 374 -39.96 15.64 -0.32
CA ALA A 374 -41.40 15.50 -0.06
C ALA A 374 -41.75 14.88 1.30
N VAL A 375 -40.79 14.30 2.03
CA VAL A 375 -41.02 13.76 3.37
C VAL A 375 -41.36 14.89 4.35
N ALA A 376 -42.57 14.84 4.93
CA ALA A 376 -43.10 15.88 5.82
C ALA A 376 -42.32 16.01 7.15
N ASP A 377 -41.84 14.91 7.71
CA ASP A 377 -41.03 14.92 8.93
C ASP A 377 -39.61 15.41 8.62
N GLY A 378 -39.26 16.58 9.17
CA GLY A 378 -37.98 17.22 8.90
C GLY A 378 -36.75 16.40 9.32
N ARG A 379 -36.82 15.63 10.42
CA ARG A 379 -35.69 14.83 10.92
C ARG A 379 -35.49 13.59 10.06
N LEU A 380 -36.58 12.91 9.68
CA LEU A 380 -36.55 11.78 8.76
C LEU A 380 -36.03 12.22 7.39
N ARG A 381 -36.50 13.37 6.88
CA ARG A 381 -36.02 13.98 5.64
C ARG A 381 -34.52 14.25 5.70
N GLU A 382 -34.01 14.91 6.74
CA GLU A 382 -32.57 15.15 6.89
C GLU A 382 -31.76 13.83 6.96
N ALA A 383 -32.28 12.79 7.62
CA ALA A 383 -31.62 11.47 7.71
C ALA A 383 -31.57 10.72 6.37
N LEU A 384 -32.62 10.83 5.56
CA LEU A 384 -32.65 10.27 4.21
C LEU A 384 -31.71 11.05 3.28
N LEU A 385 -31.70 12.39 3.38
CA LEU A 385 -30.75 13.25 2.68
C LEU A 385 -29.31 12.93 3.06
N PHE A 386 -29.04 12.55 4.31
CA PHE A 386 -27.72 12.12 4.76
C PHE A 386 -27.27 10.83 4.07
N ALA A 387 -28.18 9.86 3.86
CA ALA A 387 -27.88 8.68 3.08
C ALA A 387 -27.66 9.01 1.59
N LEU A 388 -28.42 9.97 1.03
CA LEU A 388 -28.25 10.47 -0.33
C LEU A 388 -26.87 11.13 -0.51
N THR A 389 -26.52 12.12 0.31
CA THR A 389 -25.21 12.80 0.24
C THR A 389 -24.05 11.84 0.49
N ALA A 390 -24.25 10.75 1.23
CA ALA A 390 -23.22 9.73 1.42
C ALA A 390 -22.90 8.93 0.14
N CYS A 391 -23.80 8.91 -0.86
CA CYS A 391 -23.60 8.20 -2.12
C CYS A 391 -23.30 9.09 -3.33
N VAL A 392 -23.65 10.39 -3.32
CA VAL A 392 -23.52 11.29 -4.51
C VAL A 392 -22.12 11.31 -5.12
N ASN A 393 -21.05 11.26 -4.31
CA ASN A 393 -19.69 11.23 -4.85
C ASN A 393 -19.39 9.94 -5.62
N ARG A 394 -19.87 8.78 -5.14
CA ARG A 394 -19.69 7.49 -5.82
C ARG A 394 -20.65 7.27 -6.98
N ALA A 395 -21.77 7.99 -7.00
CA ALA A 395 -22.67 8.01 -8.16
C ALA A 395 -22.14 8.89 -9.31
N SER A 396 -21.11 9.71 -9.05
CA SER A 396 -20.51 10.58 -10.07
C SER A 396 -19.48 9.86 -10.95
N LYS A 397 -19.13 10.47 -12.09
CA LYS A 397 -18.06 10.08 -13.01
C LYS A 397 -16.67 10.02 -12.34
N ARG A 398 -16.52 10.52 -11.11
CA ARG A 398 -15.27 10.48 -10.34
C ARG A 398 -14.94 9.09 -9.76
N TYR A 399 -15.88 8.14 -9.78
CA TYR A 399 -15.65 6.81 -9.21
C TYR A 399 -14.75 5.97 -10.13
N GLN A 400 -13.47 5.85 -9.78
CA GLN A 400 -12.45 5.27 -10.65
C GLN A 400 -12.53 3.74 -10.73
N TRP A 401 -12.32 3.20 -11.93
CA TRP A 401 -12.24 1.76 -12.14
C TRP A 401 -10.82 1.23 -11.90
N ASN A 402 -10.70 0.01 -11.38
CA ASN A 402 -9.41 -0.68 -11.24
C ASN A 402 -9.57 -2.22 -11.29
N ALA A 403 -8.72 -2.86 -12.10
CA ALA A 403 -8.76 -4.30 -12.40
C ALA A 403 -8.57 -5.23 -11.18
N LYS A 404 -7.80 -4.81 -10.17
CA LYS A 404 -7.44 -5.65 -9.01
C LYS A 404 -8.37 -5.42 -7.82
N ARG A 405 -8.84 -4.18 -7.61
CA ARG A 405 -9.73 -3.78 -6.51
C ARG A 405 -10.41 -2.44 -6.83
N PRO A 406 -11.73 -2.27 -6.60
CA PRO A 406 -12.39 -0.98 -6.81
C PRO A 406 -11.70 0.14 -5.99
N THR A 407 -11.25 1.20 -6.65
CA THR A 407 -10.64 2.37 -6.02
C THR A 407 -11.71 3.41 -5.71
N ASN A 408 -11.72 3.96 -4.49
CA ASN A 408 -12.70 5.00 -4.12
C ASN A 408 -12.43 6.31 -4.89
N VAL A 409 -13.36 7.27 -4.83
CA VAL A 409 -13.12 8.62 -5.37
C VAL A 409 -11.85 9.21 -4.75
N MET A 410 -11.02 9.88 -5.58
CA MET A 410 -9.81 10.53 -5.09
C MET A 410 -10.18 11.74 -4.24
N THR A 411 -9.90 11.66 -2.94
CA THR A 411 -10.20 12.71 -1.96
C THR A 411 -9.37 13.96 -2.23
N GLY A 412 -9.94 15.14 -1.98
CA GLY A 412 -9.25 16.43 -2.17
C GLY A 412 -9.06 16.85 -3.64
N THR A 413 -9.74 16.21 -4.59
CA THR A 413 -9.75 16.62 -6.01
C THR A 413 -11.11 16.35 -6.65
N LEU A 414 -11.48 17.11 -7.69
CA LEU A 414 -12.64 16.83 -8.53
C LEU A 414 -12.29 16.01 -9.80
N TYR A 415 -11.16 15.30 -9.77
CA TYR A 415 -10.66 14.53 -10.92
C TYR A 415 -11.62 13.44 -11.41
N VAL A 416 -11.79 13.35 -12.73
CA VAL A 416 -12.52 12.30 -13.46
C VAL A 416 -11.51 11.39 -14.19
N SER A 417 -11.58 10.09 -13.93
CA SER A 417 -10.68 9.09 -14.53
C SER A 417 -11.17 8.65 -15.91
N SER A 418 -10.23 8.28 -16.78
CA SER A 418 -10.53 7.76 -18.11
C SER A 418 -11.14 6.37 -18.12
N LEU A 419 -10.97 5.61 -17.03
CA LEU A 419 -11.81 4.45 -16.72
C LEU A 419 -12.58 4.71 -15.42
N ARG A 420 -13.90 4.59 -15.47
CA ARG A 420 -14.78 4.92 -14.35
C ARG A 420 -15.94 3.94 -14.24
N TYR A 421 -16.40 3.72 -13.02
CA TYR A 421 -17.65 3.04 -12.76
C TYR A 421 -18.81 4.03 -12.86
N GLU A 422 -19.88 3.60 -13.48
CA GLU A 422 -21.21 4.14 -13.29
C GLU A 422 -22.02 3.10 -12.50
N TRP A 423 -22.14 3.32 -11.19
CA TRP A 423 -22.86 2.40 -10.30
C TRP A 423 -24.36 2.68 -10.27
N ASN A 424 -25.12 1.59 -10.09
CA ASN A 424 -26.53 1.67 -9.73
C ASN A 424 -26.72 2.49 -8.45
N VAL A 425 -27.40 3.63 -8.58
CA VAL A 425 -27.59 4.60 -7.51
C VAL A 425 -28.40 4.01 -6.36
N TRP A 426 -29.43 3.19 -6.63
CA TRP A 426 -30.19 2.50 -5.58
C TRP A 426 -29.30 1.54 -4.78
N SER A 427 -28.46 0.75 -5.46
CA SER A 427 -27.50 -0.15 -4.80
C SER A 427 -26.49 0.61 -3.93
N LEU A 428 -26.07 1.81 -4.33
CA LEU A 428 -25.22 2.68 -3.49
C LEU A 428 -25.99 3.26 -2.31
N PHE A 429 -27.16 3.86 -2.56
CA PHE A 429 -28.01 4.50 -1.56
C PHE A 429 -28.44 3.50 -0.48
N ARG A 430 -28.97 2.34 -0.85
CA ARG A 430 -29.41 1.29 0.09
C ARG A 430 -28.28 0.82 1.01
N ARG A 431 -27.07 0.65 0.48
CA ARG A 431 -25.90 0.29 1.31
C ARG A 431 -25.56 1.39 2.32
N LYS A 432 -25.69 2.66 1.91
CA LYS A 432 -25.46 3.81 2.79
C LYS A 432 -26.56 4.03 3.80
N ALA A 433 -27.82 3.90 3.42
CA ALA A 433 -28.94 3.88 4.33
C ALA A 433 -28.78 2.79 5.41
N ALA A 434 -28.30 1.60 5.04
CA ALA A 434 -28.01 0.54 6.00
C ALA A 434 -26.83 0.86 6.93
N ASP A 435 -25.78 1.55 6.45
CA ASP A 435 -24.69 2.07 7.31
C ASP A 435 -25.23 3.10 8.32
N VAL A 436 -26.10 4.00 7.88
CA VAL A 436 -26.74 5.04 8.71
C VAL A 436 -27.67 4.41 9.75
N LEU A 437 -28.49 3.43 9.36
CA LEU A 437 -29.38 2.70 10.28
C LEU A 437 -28.58 2.02 11.40
N ARG A 438 -27.52 1.26 11.04
CA ARG A 438 -26.64 0.63 12.04
C ARG A 438 -26.01 1.64 12.99
N TYR A 439 -25.69 2.82 12.47
CA TYR A 439 -25.13 3.89 13.28
C TYR A 439 -26.15 4.45 14.27
N TYR A 440 -27.38 4.71 13.85
CA TYR A 440 -28.47 5.14 14.75
C TYR A 440 -28.80 4.06 15.79
N GLU A 441 -28.83 2.78 15.42
CA GLU A 441 -29.04 1.66 16.35
C GLU A 441 -27.94 1.54 17.41
N SER A 442 -26.71 1.93 17.08
CA SER A 442 -25.56 1.84 17.98
C SER A 442 -25.44 2.98 18.99
N ARG A 443 -26.31 4.00 18.90
CA ARG A 443 -26.20 5.22 19.72
C ARG A 443 -26.81 5.02 21.11
N PRO A 444 -26.05 5.28 22.19
CA PRO A 444 -26.61 5.28 23.53
C PRO A 444 -27.52 6.49 23.75
N GLU A 445 -28.55 6.34 24.59
CA GLU A 445 -29.29 7.49 25.13
C GLU A 445 -28.38 8.30 26.06
N THR A 446 -28.30 9.61 25.83
CA THR A 446 -27.48 10.53 26.62
C THR A 446 -28.25 11.81 26.93
N SER A 447 -27.87 12.48 28.03
CA SER A 447 -28.36 13.81 28.40
C SER A 447 -27.76 14.93 27.52
N GLY A 448 -26.65 14.65 26.84
CA GLY A 448 -26.00 15.58 25.92
C GLY A 448 -26.91 15.96 24.75
N ARG A 449 -26.74 17.20 24.26
CA ARG A 449 -27.47 17.75 23.12
C ARG A 449 -26.53 18.60 22.29
N ALA A 450 -26.60 18.49 20.96
CA ALA A 450 -25.86 19.34 20.05
C ALA A 450 -26.78 20.29 19.29
N GLN A 451 -26.36 21.52 19.09
CA GLN A 451 -26.93 22.43 18.11
C GLN A 451 -25.89 22.68 17.03
N VAL A 452 -26.29 22.59 15.76
CA VAL A 452 -25.41 22.80 14.60
C VAL A 452 -26.03 23.85 13.70
N PHE A 453 -25.25 24.85 13.31
CA PHE A 453 -25.68 26.00 12.51
C PHE A 453 -24.59 26.43 11.52
N GLN A 454 -24.98 27.15 10.47
CA GLN A 454 -24.08 27.62 9.41
C GLN A 454 -23.58 29.03 9.72
N ALA A 455 -22.30 29.16 10.06
CA ALA A 455 -21.65 30.43 10.35
C ALA A 455 -20.14 30.33 10.10
N SER A 456 -19.52 31.45 9.71
CA SER A 456 -18.06 31.52 9.60
C SER A 456 -17.43 31.56 10.99
N ALA A 457 -16.31 30.85 11.18
CA ALA A 457 -15.51 30.95 12.39
C ALA A 457 -14.98 32.37 12.63
N THR A 458 -14.84 33.18 11.58
CA THR A 458 -14.41 34.60 11.67
C THR A 458 -15.48 35.53 12.23
N ASN A 459 -16.73 35.06 12.39
CA ASN A 459 -17.81 35.83 12.98
C ASN A 459 -18.78 34.93 13.75
N LEU A 460 -18.57 34.84 15.06
CA LEU A 460 -19.40 34.10 16.01
C LEU A 460 -20.24 35.05 16.89
N SER A 461 -20.60 36.23 16.38
CA SER A 461 -21.43 37.23 17.12
C SER A 461 -22.79 36.68 17.58
N CYS A 462 -23.25 35.58 16.97
CA CYS A 462 -24.44 34.86 17.41
C CYS A 462 -24.28 34.12 18.76
N ILE A 463 -23.05 33.93 19.23
CA ILE A 463 -22.69 33.33 20.53
C ILE A 463 -22.23 34.45 21.48
N PRO A 464 -22.83 34.57 22.67
CA PRO A 464 -22.37 35.53 23.67
C PRO A 464 -20.94 35.29 24.15
N ASP A 465 -20.29 36.36 24.63
CA ASP A 465 -18.96 36.29 25.25
C ASP A 465 -18.96 35.31 26.42
N GLN A 466 -17.87 34.55 26.55
CA GLN A 466 -17.60 33.67 27.69
C GLN A 466 -18.70 32.62 27.96
N ALA A 467 -19.41 32.17 26.93
CA ALA A 467 -20.50 31.21 27.05
C ALA A 467 -20.05 29.74 27.05
N VAL A 468 -18.86 29.43 26.53
CA VAL A 468 -18.40 28.06 26.23
C VAL A 468 -17.30 27.61 27.19
N ASP A 469 -17.29 26.33 27.59
CA ASP A 469 -16.31 25.78 28.53
C ASP A 469 -15.03 25.25 27.85
N LEU A 470 -15.19 24.67 26.66
CA LEU A 470 -14.12 24.16 25.80
C LEU A 470 -14.39 24.52 24.34
N VAL A 471 -13.41 25.08 23.63
CA VAL A 471 -13.46 25.27 22.18
C VAL A 471 -12.50 24.30 21.50
N PHE A 472 -12.99 23.36 20.70
CA PHE A 472 -12.16 22.48 19.88
C PHE A 472 -12.17 23.00 18.44
N MET A 473 -11.01 23.09 17.80
CA MET A 473 -10.83 23.70 16.49
C MET A 473 -10.03 22.74 15.60
N ASP A 474 -10.53 22.48 14.40
CA ASP A 474 -9.86 21.72 13.33
C ASP A 474 -9.90 22.54 12.02
N PRO A 475 -9.19 23.69 11.95
CA PRO A 475 -9.29 24.62 10.84
C PRO A 475 -8.60 24.09 9.56
N PRO A 476 -8.84 24.72 8.40
CA PRO A 476 -8.18 24.33 7.14
C PRO A 476 -6.64 24.47 7.18
N PHE A 477 -5.94 23.61 6.43
CA PHE A 477 -4.47 23.49 6.45
C PHE A 477 -3.79 24.27 5.31
N GLY A 478 -3.99 25.59 5.23
CA GLY A 478 -3.40 26.42 4.17
C GLY A 478 -3.89 26.03 2.77
N SER A 479 -2.99 25.62 1.87
CA SER A 479 -3.32 25.22 0.48
C SER A 479 -3.54 23.71 0.27
N ASN A 480 -3.70 22.92 1.35
CA ASN A 480 -3.72 21.46 1.24
C ASN A 480 -5.05 20.90 0.72
N ILE A 481 -6.18 21.51 1.08
CA ILE A 481 -7.54 21.14 0.67
C ILE A 481 -8.36 22.42 0.50
N PHE A 482 -9.06 22.52 -0.63
CA PHE A 482 -10.07 23.57 -0.89
C PHE A 482 -11.43 22.98 -0.54
N TYR A 483 -11.94 23.25 0.66
CA TYR A 483 -13.12 22.61 1.23
C TYR A 483 -14.41 23.00 0.49
N ALA A 484 -14.52 24.25 0.03
CA ALA A 484 -15.65 24.69 -0.78
C ALA A 484 -15.75 23.90 -2.10
N ASP A 485 -14.63 23.74 -2.81
CA ASP A 485 -14.59 22.91 -4.03
C ASP A 485 -14.76 21.42 -3.73
N SER A 486 -14.15 20.93 -2.65
CA SER A 486 -14.24 19.52 -2.26
C SER A 486 -15.64 19.11 -1.80
N SER A 487 -16.44 20.08 -1.36
CA SER A 487 -17.84 19.91 -0.94
C SER A 487 -18.84 20.24 -2.05
N LEU A 488 -18.39 20.76 -3.20
CA LEU A 488 -19.23 21.24 -4.29
C LEU A 488 -20.36 20.27 -4.66
N LEU A 489 -20.07 18.98 -4.83
CA LEU A 489 -21.12 18.02 -5.21
C LEU A 489 -22.15 17.81 -4.09
N TRP A 490 -21.75 17.88 -2.82
CA TRP A 490 -22.72 17.82 -1.71
C TRP A 490 -23.55 19.09 -1.63
N ASP A 491 -22.87 20.24 -1.58
CA ASP A 491 -23.46 21.59 -1.58
C ASP A 491 -24.48 21.76 -2.70
N ALA A 492 -24.10 21.37 -3.92
CA ALA A 492 -24.96 21.45 -5.09
C ALA A 492 -26.21 20.58 -4.93
N TRP A 493 -26.13 19.34 -4.44
CA TRP A 493 -27.31 18.51 -4.20
C TRP A 493 -28.15 18.98 -3.00
N LEU A 494 -27.55 19.70 -2.05
CA LEU A 494 -28.26 20.37 -0.97
C LEU A 494 -28.95 21.68 -1.42
N GLY A 495 -28.57 22.20 -2.60
CA GLY A 495 -29.10 23.44 -3.16
C GLY A 495 -28.48 24.71 -2.56
N ALA A 496 -27.34 24.61 -1.88
CA ALA A 496 -26.65 25.76 -1.27
C ALA A 496 -25.14 25.62 -1.43
N GLU A 497 -24.46 26.66 -1.90
CA GLU A 497 -23.01 26.66 -2.09
C GLU A 497 -22.26 27.28 -0.91
N THR A 498 -21.10 26.71 -0.57
CA THR A 498 -20.15 27.33 0.36
C THR A 498 -19.62 28.66 -0.21
N ASP A 499 -19.67 29.73 0.59
CA ASP A 499 -19.04 31.00 0.24
C ASP A 499 -17.51 30.88 0.24
N GLN A 500 -16.92 30.86 -0.95
CA GLN A 500 -15.47 30.74 -1.12
C GLN A 500 -14.70 31.98 -0.61
N THR A 501 -15.35 33.13 -0.46
CA THR A 501 -14.66 34.35 -0.02
C THR A 501 -14.30 34.30 1.46
N SER A 502 -15.18 33.70 2.27
CA SER A 502 -15.01 33.52 3.71
C SER A 502 -14.23 32.27 4.10
N GLU A 503 -13.88 31.40 3.15
CA GLU A 503 -13.10 30.17 3.40
C GLU A 503 -11.65 30.51 3.78
N ILE A 504 -11.09 29.86 4.80
CA ILE A 504 -9.72 30.13 5.29
C ILE A 504 -8.71 29.22 4.57
N VAL A 505 -8.33 29.52 3.33
CA VAL A 505 -7.36 28.72 2.54
C VAL A 505 -6.36 29.60 1.81
N VAL A 506 -5.24 29.04 1.39
CA VAL A 506 -4.27 29.70 0.49
C VAL A 506 -4.47 29.18 -0.93
N ASN A 507 -4.84 30.05 -1.85
CA ASN A 507 -5.00 29.72 -3.27
C ASN A 507 -3.62 29.58 -3.94
N GLN A 508 -3.45 28.53 -4.75
CA GLN A 508 -2.17 28.29 -5.43
C GLN A 508 -2.16 28.90 -6.84
N ARG A 509 -3.31 28.93 -7.51
CA ARG A 509 -3.43 29.33 -8.92
C ARG A 509 -4.24 30.59 -9.12
N ARG A 510 -5.12 30.91 -8.16
CA ARG A 510 -5.96 32.10 -8.22
C ARG A 510 -5.20 33.29 -7.61
N PRO A 511 -4.81 34.31 -8.39
CA PRO A 511 -4.14 35.49 -7.85
C PRO A 511 -5.11 36.36 -7.05
N ARG A 512 -4.57 37.21 -6.17
CA ARG A 512 -5.37 38.15 -5.34
C ARG A 512 -6.25 39.08 -6.17
N ALA A 513 -5.75 39.54 -7.32
CA ALA A 513 -6.51 40.35 -8.27
C ALA A 513 -7.77 39.64 -8.83
N ALA A 514 -7.78 38.31 -8.86
CA ALA A 514 -8.92 37.50 -9.27
C ALA A 514 -9.77 37.00 -8.08
N GLY A 515 -9.52 37.50 -6.87
CA GLY A 515 -10.20 37.08 -5.64
C GLY A 515 -9.59 35.85 -4.94
N GLY A 516 -8.33 35.50 -5.24
CA GLY A 516 -7.59 34.48 -4.50
C GLY A 516 -7.00 34.98 -3.18
N LYS A 517 -6.70 34.06 -2.26
CA LYS A 517 -6.15 34.34 -0.93
C LYS A 517 -4.69 33.92 -0.86
N ASP A 518 -3.82 34.83 -0.44
CA ASP A 518 -2.40 34.57 -0.17
C ASP A 518 -2.19 34.16 1.30
N LEU A 519 -0.94 33.90 1.69
CA LEU A 519 -0.60 33.46 3.04
C LEU A 519 -0.90 34.52 4.10
N ALA A 520 -0.74 35.81 3.78
CA ALA A 520 -1.03 36.91 4.71
C ALA A 520 -2.53 37.00 5.00
N LEU A 521 -3.38 36.96 3.96
CA LEU A 521 -4.83 36.96 4.14
C LEU A 521 -5.33 35.68 4.85
N TYR A 522 -4.66 34.55 4.65
CA TYR A 522 -4.90 33.34 5.45
C TYR A 522 -4.61 33.59 6.94
N GLY A 523 -3.47 34.20 7.28
CA GLY A 523 -3.12 34.60 8.65
C GLY A 523 -4.15 35.53 9.28
N GLU A 524 -4.58 36.57 8.55
CA GLU A 524 -5.62 37.52 9.00
C GLU A 524 -6.96 36.81 9.33
N LEU A 525 -7.42 35.91 8.45
CA LEU A 525 -8.66 35.16 8.67
C LEU A 525 -8.53 34.16 9.83
N MET A 526 -7.39 33.49 9.98
CA MET A 526 -7.10 32.64 11.13
C MET A 526 -7.13 33.43 12.44
N ALA A 527 -6.53 34.64 12.47
CA ALA A 527 -6.51 35.52 13.63
C ALA A 527 -7.91 35.98 14.03
N GLN A 528 -8.76 36.33 13.05
CA GLN A 528 -10.17 36.66 13.30
C GLN A 528 -10.92 35.47 13.92
N ALA A 529 -10.75 34.26 13.37
CA ALA A 529 -11.42 33.07 13.87
C ALA A 529 -10.96 32.68 15.29
N PHE A 530 -9.66 32.80 15.57
CA PHE A 530 -9.13 32.57 16.90
C PHE A 530 -9.57 33.63 17.91
N THR A 531 -9.69 34.89 17.48
CA THR A 531 -10.21 35.98 18.32
C THR A 531 -11.66 35.70 18.74
N GLU A 532 -12.51 35.30 17.81
CA GLU A 532 -13.89 34.92 18.11
C GLU A 532 -13.94 33.68 19.02
N SER A 533 -13.09 32.69 18.77
CA SER A 533 -12.97 31.50 19.62
C SER A 533 -12.54 31.85 21.05
N ALA A 534 -11.59 32.77 21.21
CA ALA A 534 -11.15 33.27 22.50
C ALA A 534 -12.27 34.05 23.21
N ARG A 535 -13.02 34.89 22.48
CA ARG A 535 -14.13 35.70 23.01
C ARG A 535 -15.25 34.83 23.58
N VAL A 536 -15.69 33.80 22.85
CA VAL A 536 -16.79 32.92 23.28
C VAL A 536 -16.37 31.94 24.38
N MET A 537 -15.08 31.64 24.50
CA MET A 537 -14.52 30.77 25.54
C MET A 537 -14.49 31.48 26.90
N ARG A 538 -15.08 30.87 27.93
CA ARG A 538 -15.07 31.41 29.30
C ARG A 538 -13.65 31.62 29.82
N ARG A 539 -13.46 32.61 30.70
CA ARG A 539 -12.19 32.77 31.43
C ARG A 539 -11.91 31.52 32.28
N GLY A 540 -10.70 30.98 32.17
CA GLY A 540 -10.32 29.70 32.77
C GLY A 540 -10.77 28.45 31.99
N GLY A 541 -11.46 28.61 30.86
CA GLY A 541 -11.71 27.56 29.87
C GLY A 541 -10.43 27.15 29.12
N ARG A 542 -10.57 26.15 28.24
CA ARG A 542 -9.48 25.62 27.41
C ARG A 542 -9.88 25.60 25.94
N GLY A 543 -8.92 25.92 25.08
CA GLY A 543 -9.04 25.70 23.64
C GLY A 543 -8.26 24.44 23.26
N VAL A 544 -8.64 23.79 22.17
CA VAL A 544 -7.87 22.68 21.58
C VAL A 544 -7.80 22.90 20.09
N LEU A 545 -6.61 22.96 19.53
CA LEU A 545 -6.38 23.13 18.10
C LEU A 545 -5.74 21.86 17.53
N ALA A 546 -6.47 21.12 16.72
CA ALA A 546 -5.92 20.05 15.89
C ALA A 546 -5.39 20.66 14.59
N PHE A 547 -4.08 20.55 14.34
CA PHE A 547 -3.47 21.16 13.17
C PHE A 547 -2.24 20.38 12.69
N SER A 548 -2.02 20.39 11.38
CA SER A 548 -0.80 19.86 10.78
C SER A 548 -0.50 20.55 9.45
N ASN A 549 0.76 20.95 9.27
CA ASN A 549 1.28 21.42 7.99
C ASN A 549 2.77 21.07 7.92
N THR A 550 3.33 21.00 6.72
CA THR A 550 4.78 20.82 6.51
C THR A 550 5.48 22.11 6.09
N ASP A 551 4.72 23.16 5.75
CA ASP A 551 5.24 24.50 5.51
C ASP A 551 5.37 25.23 6.86
N ASP A 552 6.59 25.58 7.23
CA ASP A 552 6.93 26.29 8.46
C ASP A 552 6.36 27.72 8.49
N ARG A 553 6.17 28.34 7.32
CA ARG A 553 5.55 29.66 7.21
C ARG A 553 4.07 29.60 7.61
N VAL A 554 3.36 28.55 7.24
CA VAL A 554 1.97 28.33 7.67
C VAL A 554 1.90 28.15 9.19
N TRP A 555 2.84 27.42 9.80
CA TRP A 555 2.92 27.32 11.25
C TRP A 555 3.20 28.67 11.92
N THR A 556 4.10 29.46 11.35
CA THR A 556 4.43 30.80 11.85
C THR A 556 3.18 31.70 11.87
N GLU A 557 2.44 31.78 10.76
CA GLU A 557 1.16 32.52 10.69
C GLU A 557 0.13 32.01 11.72
N VAL A 558 0.01 30.69 11.92
CA VAL A 558 -0.91 30.12 12.92
C VAL A 558 -0.48 30.50 14.34
N GLN A 559 0.81 30.48 14.63
CA GLN A 559 1.31 30.91 15.93
C GLN A 559 1.01 32.40 16.14
N ASP A 560 1.28 33.26 15.16
CA ASP A 560 1.02 34.70 15.24
C ASP A 560 -0.48 35.00 15.41
N ALA A 561 -1.33 34.36 14.61
CA ALA A 561 -2.78 34.44 14.75
C ALA A 561 -3.29 34.04 16.15
N LEU A 562 -2.70 33.00 16.78
CA LEU A 562 -3.03 32.61 18.15
C LEU A 562 -2.60 33.67 19.17
N ALA A 563 -1.42 34.29 18.98
CA ALA A 563 -0.94 35.35 19.86
C ALA A 563 -1.80 36.62 19.77
N ASP A 564 -2.16 37.03 18.56
CA ASP A 564 -3.02 38.19 18.29
C ASP A 564 -4.41 38.01 18.88
N ALA A 565 -4.94 36.78 18.84
CA ALA A 565 -6.19 36.40 19.49
C ALA A 565 -6.12 36.34 21.03
N GLY A 566 -4.93 36.55 21.62
CA GLY A 566 -4.73 36.48 23.07
C GLY A 566 -4.77 35.05 23.62
N LEU A 567 -4.35 34.06 22.84
CA LEU A 567 -4.23 32.65 23.25
C LEU A 567 -2.76 32.27 23.46
N GLU A 568 -2.53 31.30 24.35
CA GLU A 568 -1.22 30.69 24.58
C GLU A 568 -1.30 29.16 24.63
N THR A 569 -0.27 28.51 24.07
CA THR A 569 -0.12 27.05 24.09
C THR A 569 0.33 26.58 25.48
N ARG A 570 -0.39 25.61 26.06
CA ARG A 570 -0.09 25.00 27.36
C ARG A 570 0.59 23.64 27.24
N SER A 571 0.17 22.84 26.28
CA SER A 571 0.74 21.52 26.01
C SER A 571 0.45 21.12 24.56
N VAL A 572 1.31 20.29 23.98
CA VAL A 572 1.14 19.79 22.61
C VAL A 572 1.18 18.27 22.61
N HIS A 573 0.19 17.65 21.98
CA HIS A 573 0.03 16.20 21.91
C HIS A 573 0.08 15.71 20.46
N VAL A 574 0.54 14.48 20.24
CA VAL A 574 0.63 13.88 18.91
C VAL A 574 -0.61 13.05 18.62
N LEU A 575 -1.24 13.26 17.47
CA LEU A 575 -2.40 12.50 17.01
C LEU A 575 -2.02 11.57 15.85
N ASN A 576 -2.07 10.27 16.10
CA ASN A 576 -1.87 9.23 15.10
C ASN A 576 -3.22 8.64 14.68
N LYS A 577 -3.70 9.03 13.49
CA LYS A 577 -4.99 8.56 12.94
C LYS A 577 -4.93 7.16 12.28
N GLY A 578 -3.82 6.43 12.39
CA GLY A 578 -3.62 5.03 12.00
C GLY A 578 -3.57 4.71 10.50
N GLN A 579 -4.31 5.44 9.66
CA GLN A 579 -4.26 5.34 8.20
C GLN A 579 -3.80 6.67 7.58
N PRO A 580 -2.64 6.70 6.89
CA PRO A 580 -2.15 7.91 6.24
C PRO A 580 -3.06 8.35 5.08
N SER A 581 -3.10 9.65 4.80
CA SER A 581 -3.73 10.21 3.59
C SER A 581 -2.99 9.75 2.33
N ILE A 582 -3.51 9.96 1.10
CA ILE A 582 -2.77 9.60 -0.13
C ILE A 582 -1.38 10.27 -0.16
N LYS A 583 -1.29 11.54 0.24
CA LYS A 583 -0.01 12.24 0.42
C LYS A 583 0.81 11.67 1.57
N GLY A 584 0.17 11.28 2.68
CA GLY A 584 0.84 10.58 3.78
C GLY A 584 1.34 9.17 3.41
N VAL A 585 0.69 8.48 2.46
CA VAL A 585 1.14 7.20 1.90
C VAL A 585 2.33 7.46 0.96
N LYS A 586 2.28 8.51 0.14
CA LYS A 586 3.43 8.96 -0.64
C LYS A 586 4.60 9.39 0.26
N GLY A 587 4.34 10.02 1.41
CA GLY A 587 5.35 10.32 2.41
C GLY A 587 5.88 9.08 3.13
N GLN A 588 5.04 8.07 3.37
CA GLN A 588 5.49 6.75 3.83
C GLN A 588 6.39 6.04 2.80
N LEU A 589 6.16 6.30 1.51
CA LEU A 589 6.96 5.84 0.39
C LEU A 589 8.09 6.82 0.02
N GLY A 590 8.35 7.88 0.79
CA GLY A 590 9.42 8.86 0.47
C GLY A 590 9.23 9.68 -0.81
N GLN A 591 8.07 9.59 -1.46
CA GLN A 591 7.75 10.27 -2.71
C GLN A 591 7.31 11.72 -2.51
N GLU A 592 6.76 12.07 -1.35
CA GLU A 592 6.39 13.44 -0.97
C GLU A 592 6.77 13.70 0.50
N ARG A 593 7.47 14.79 0.81
CA ARG A 593 7.89 15.11 2.19
C ARG A 593 6.74 15.71 3.01
N VAL A 594 5.80 14.86 3.43
CA VAL A 594 4.57 15.24 4.15
C VAL A 594 4.46 14.46 5.46
N THR A 595 4.11 15.12 6.56
CA THR A 595 3.89 14.44 7.84
C THR A 595 2.61 13.60 7.84
N ARG A 596 2.64 12.45 8.52
CA ARG A 596 1.48 11.55 8.72
C ARG A 596 0.81 11.73 10.07
N LEU A 597 1.41 12.53 10.93
CA LEU A 597 0.97 12.80 12.29
C LEU A 597 0.40 14.22 12.35
N ASP A 598 -0.68 14.38 13.11
CA ASP A 598 -1.23 15.69 13.41
C ASP A 598 -0.82 16.11 14.82
N LEU A 599 -0.75 17.42 15.09
CA LEU A 599 -0.52 17.95 16.42
C LEU A 599 -1.83 18.47 17.01
N THR A 600 -1.99 18.31 18.32
CA THR A 600 -3.13 18.85 19.07
C THR A 600 -2.62 19.78 20.17
N LEU A 601 -2.80 21.08 19.99
CA LEU A 601 -2.35 22.12 20.91
C LEU A 601 -3.46 22.41 21.91
N CYS A 602 -3.19 22.27 23.21
CA CYS A 602 -4.08 22.73 24.27
C CYS A 602 -3.80 24.19 24.58
N LEU A 603 -4.80 25.04 24.47
CA LEU A 603 -4.71 26.49 24.52
C LEU A 603 -5.41 27.04 25.77
N ALA A 604 -4.96 28.21 26.22
CA ALA A 604 -5.63 28.98 27.26
C ALA A 604 -5.63 30.47 26.91
N HIS A 605 -6.51 31.24 27.56
CA HIS A 605 -6.42 32.69 27.59
C HIS A 605 -5.04 33.11 28.09
N ARG A 606 -4.37 33.99 27.35
CA ARG A 606 -3.03 34.46 27.67
C ARG A 606 -3.05 35.29 28.95
N SER A 607 -2.12 34.98 29.85
CA SER A 607 -1.99 35.64 31.17
C SER A 607 -0.98 36.79 31.18
N ARG A 608 -0.21 36.96 30.10
CA ARG A 608 0.87 37.94 29.93
C ARG A 608 0.83 38.56 28.53
N PRO A 609 1.45 39.72 28.27
CA PRO A 609 1.55 40.27 26.92
C PRO A 609 2.27 39.30 25.96
N ALA A 610 1.91 39.35 24.67
CA ALA A 610 2.67 38.66 23.64
C ALA A 610 4.12 39.17 23.64
N ARG A 611 5.08 38.24 23.52
CA ARG A 611 6.51 38.55 23.35
C ARG A 611 6.90 38.15 21.94
N ASP A 612 7.89 38.84 21.37
CA ASP A 612 8.50 38.41 20.11
C ASP A 612 9.06 37.00 20.28
N ARG A 613 8.60 36.06 19.44
CA ARG A 613 9.09 34.69 19.49
C ARG A 613 10.50 34.63 18.96
N THR A 614 11.39 34.08 19.76
CA THR A 614 12.74 33.77 19.31
C THR A 614 12.74 32.48 18.49
N THR A 615 13.60 32.40 17.48
CA THR A 615 13.87 31.15 16.77
C THR A 615 14.36 30.08 17.73
N ALA A 616 14.02 28.82 17.46
CA ALA A 616 14.46 27.71 18.30
C ALA A 616 16.00 27.61 18.27
N PRO A 617 16.70 27.71 19.42
CA PRO A 617 18.14 27.56 19.44
C PRO A 617 18.54 26.18 18.92
N GLN A 618 19.64 26.08 18.18
CA GLN A 618 20.07 24.82 17.59
C GLN A 618 20.26 23.72 18.65
N ALA A 619 20.83 24.07 19.82
CA ALA A 619 20.97 23.14 20.94
C ALA A 619 19.62 22.60 21.47
N PHE A 620 18.53 23.39 21.40
CA PHE A 620 17.19 22.94 21.76
C PHE A 620 16.63 21.96 20.73
N VAL A 621 16.81 22.27 19.44
CA VAL A 621 16.44 21.37 18.34
C VAL A 621 17.18 20.04 18.47
N ASP A 622 18.47 20.09 18.79
CA ASP A 622 19.31 18.92 18.97
C ASP A 622 18.87 18.04 20.13
N ALA A 623 18.61 18.64 21.29
CA ALA A 623 18.10 17.92 22.45
C ALA A 623 16.74 17.27 22.16
N SER A 624 15.89 17.94 21.38
CA SER A 624 14.58 17.42 20.98
C SER A 624 14.70 16.25 19.99
N ILE A 625 15.62 16.35 19.01
CA ILE A 625 15.94 15.24 18.10
C ILE A 625 16.47 14.04 18.89
N GLN A 626 17.42 14.24 19.80
CA GLN A 626 18.02 13.17 20.59
C GLN A 626 17.00 12.48 21.51
N ARG A 627 16.13 13.25 22.16
CA ARG A 627 15.01 12.71 22.96
C ARG A 627 14.04 11.92 22.10
N ALA A 628 13.65 12.43 20.92
CA ALA A 628 12.75 11.72 20.03
C ALA A 628 13.37 10.39 19.53
N LEU A 629 14.67 10.40 19.22
CA LEU A 629 15.43 9.19 18.86
C LEU A 629 15.48 8.18 20.02
N SER A 630 15.71 8.62 21.27
CA SER A 630 15.72 7.72 22.43
C SER A 630 14.34 7.15 22.79
N GLU A 631 13.28 7.89 22.45
CA GLU A 631 11.87 7.44 22.54
C GLU A 631 11.46 6.54 21.35
N GLY A 632 12.37 6.23 20.42
CA GLY A 632 12.16 5.30 19.32
C GLY A 632 11.61 5.92 18.02
N ALA A 633 11.55 7.25 17.90
CA ALA A 633 11.17 7.92 16.66
C ALA A 633 12.32 7.85 15.64
N SER A 634 12.18 7.02 14.61
CA SER A 634 13.22 6.82 13.58
C SER A 634 12.88 7.42 12.21
N GLN A 635 11.59 7.69 11.95
CA GLN A 635 11.11 8.22 10.67
C GLN A 635 11.23 9.75 10.63
N PRO A 636 11.59 10.36 9.48
CA PRO A 636 11.74 11.80 9.35
C PRO A 636 10.52 12.62 9.79
N ASP A 637 9.31 12.15 9.44
CA ASP A 637 8.07 12.82 9.82
C ASP A 637 7.76 12.70 11.32
N HIS A 638 8.16 11.61 11.97
CA HIS A 638 8.02 11.44 13.43
C HIS A 638 9.01 12.36 14.17
N LEU A 639 10.25 12.46 13.70
CA LEU A 639 11.27 13.37 14.26
C LEU A 639 10.86 14.83 14.07
N TYR A 640 10.43 15.20 12.87
CA TYR A 640 9.86 16.50 12.58
C TYR A 640 8.70 16.84 13.52
N THR A 641 7.73 15.92 13.66
CA THR A 641 6.56 16.11 14.52
C THR A 641 6.95 16.26 15.99
N ALA A 642 7.92 15.47 16.47
CA ALA A 642 8.41 15.56 17.85
C ALA A 642 9.14 16.89 18.13
N VAL A 643 10.04 17.30 17.22
CA VAL A 643 10.74 18.59 17.36
C VAL A 643 9.76 19.75 17.29
N LEU A 644 8.84 19.73 16.32
CA LEU A 644 7.83 20.76 16.20
C LEU A 644 6.92 20.84 17.42
N ARG A 645 6.49 19.69 17.97
CA ARG A 645 5.76 19.61 19.25
C ARG A 645 6.52 20.34 20.36
N ASP A 646 7.81 20.05 20.49
CA ASP A 646 8.65 20.61 21.55
C ASP A 646 8.88 22.12 21.37
N VAL A 647 9.09 22.57 20.12
CA VAL A 647 9.20 24.00 19.75
C VAL A 647 7.92 24.75 20.09
N LEU A 648 6.75 24.22 19.68
CA LEU A 648 5.45 24.83 19.94
C LEU A 648 5.12 24.85 21.43
N GLN A 649 5.48 23.79 22.17
CA GLN A 649 5.26 23.72 23.62
C GLN A 649 6.15 24.70 24.40
N ALA A 650 7.33 25.03 23.87
CA ALA A 650 8.25 26.01 24.45
C ALA A 650 7.95 27.47 24.05
N ASP A 651 6.88 27.73 23.28
CA ASP A 651 6.55 29.04 22.68
C ASP A 651 7.71 29.62 21.84
N LEU A 652 8.48 28.76 21.18
CA LEU A 652 9.53 29.14 20.22
C LEU A 652 8.95 29.23 18.80
N SER A 653 9.58 30.01 17.92
CA SER A 653 9.15 30.13 16.52
C SER A 653 9.37 28.81 15.75
N ALA A 654 8.35 28.39 15.00
CA ALA A 654 8.42 27.25 14.09
C ALA A 654 9.19 27.55 12.78
N THR A 655 9.56 28.82 12.53
CA THR A 655 10.32 29.21 11.33
C THR A 655 11.61 28.40 11.21
N GLY A 656 11.86 27.84 10.02
CA GLY A 656 13.02 27.00 9.72
C GLY A 656 12.92 25.56 10.23
N ILE A 657 11.86 25.19 10.96
CA ILE A 657 11.58 23.80 11.35
C ILE A 657 10.82 23.13 10.22
N THR A 658 11.53 22.37 9.39
CA THR A 658 11.01 21.61 8.25
C THR A 658 11.50 20.18 8.34
N ILE A 659 10.85 19.24 7.64
CA ILE A 659 11.34 17.85 7.60
C ILE A 659 12.81 17.82 7.14
N GLN A 660 13.14 18.64 6.13
CA GLN A 660 14.48 18.77 5.57
C GLN A 660 15.51 19.28 6.57
N SER A 661 15.18 20.32 7.34
CA SER A 661 16.12 20.87 8.32
C SER A 661 16.35 19.92 9.48
N ILE A 662 15.33 19.14 9.89
CA ILE A 662 15.46 18.12 10.93
C ILE A 662 16.27 16.92 10.43
N GLU A 663 16.06 16.46 9.20
CA GLU A 663 16.88 15.40 8.60
C GLU A 663 18.35 15.81 8.49
N ALA A 664 18.61 17.01 7.97
CA ALA A 664 19.96 17.56 7.88
C ALA A 664 20.62 17.68 9.26
N ARG A 665 19.85 18.13 10.27
CA ARG A 665 20.39 18.27 11.62
C ARG A 665 20.65 16.92 12.30
N ARG A 666 19.74 15.94 12.12
CA ARG A 666 19.92 14.55 12.57
C ARG A 666 21.21 13.95 12.02
N ALA A 667 21.47 14.11 10.71
CA ALA A 667 22.70 13.62 10.09
C ALA A 667 23.96 14.26 10.71
N GLY A 668 23.90 15.57 11.02
CA GLY A 668 24.98 16.31 11.67
C GLY A 668 25.16 16.05 13.17
N LEU A 669 24.21 15.38 13.84
CA LEU A 669 24.26 15.01 15.27
C LEU A 669 24.97 13.68 15.54
N GLY A 670 25.53 13.05 14.51
CA GLY A 670 26.43 11.92 14.66
C GLY A 670 25.72 10.59 14.50
N ALA A 671 26.20 9.88 13.49
CA ALA A 671 26.20 8.43 13.40
C ALA A 671 26.85 7.84 14.66
N HIS A 672 26.06 7.60 15.71
CA HIS A 672 26.40 6.68 16.78
C HIS A 672 25.14 5.89 17.15
N THR A 673 25.12 4.66 16.62
CA THR A 673 24.68 3.44 17.29
C THR A 673 23.66 3.62 18.41
N ALA A 674 22.42 3.23 18.11
CA ALA A 674 21.51 2.74 19.14
C ALA A 674 22.30 1.78 20.04
N THR A 675 22.29 2.04 21.34
CA THR A 675 22.78 1.14 22.38
C THR A 675 21.93 -0.12 22.35
N GLN A 676 22.31 -1.06 21.48
CA GLN A 676 22.04 -2.47 21.65
C GLN A 676 22.84 -2.92 22.88
N ALA A 677 22.25 -3.82 23.67
CA ALA A 677 23.03 -4.67 24.57
C ALA A 677 24.25 -5.21 23.80
N PRO A 678 25.42 -5.36 24.44
CA PRO A 678 26.66 -5.67 23.74
C PRO A 678 26.52 -7.01 23.01
N VAL A 679 26.18 -6.96 21.72
CA VAL A 679 26.39 -8.11 20.83
C VAL A 679 27.88 -8.07 20.53
N THR A 680 28.62 -9.01 21.10
CA THR A 680 30.01 -9.24 20.73
C THR A 680 30.09 -9.41 19.23
N ASP A 681 30.87 -8.56 18.58
CA ASP A 681 31.19 -8.65 17.16
C ASP A 681 31.95 -9.95 16.88
N PHE A 682 31.20 -11.01 16.56
CA PHE A 682 31.73 -12.35 16.35
C PHE A 682 32.60 -12.43 15.09
N VAL A 683 32.35 -11.50 14.15
CA VAL A 683 33.00 -11.45 12.84
C VAL A 683 34.36 -10.79 12.90
N ALA A 684 34.62 -9.95 13.91
CA ALA A 684 35.92 -9.27 14.10
C ALA A 684 37.12 -10.23 13.98
N GLY A 685 37.02 -11.43 14.55
CA GLY A 685 38.10 -12.42 14.51
C GLY A 685 38.33 -13.09 13.14
N TYR A 686 37.43 -12.93 12.16
CA TYR A 686 37.65 -13.39 10.78
C TYR A 686 38.54 -12.43 9.98
N LEU A 687 38.60 -11.16 10.39
CA LEU A 687 39.18 -10.04 9.64
C LEU A 687 40.64 -9.78 10.03
N ALA A 688 41.37 -10.81 10.45
CA ALA A 688 42.75 -10.66 10.89
C ALA A 688 43.64 -10.10 9.75
N ASP A 689 44.53 -9.16 10.10
CA ASP A 689 45.52 -8.57 9.21
C ASP A 689 46.58 -9.61 8.80
N ALA A 690 46.22 -10.42 7.81
CA ALA A 690 47.15 -11.34 7.16
C ALA A 690 47.60 -10.75 5.81
N PRO A 691 48.88 -10.89 5.44
CA PRO A 691 49.34 -10.48 4.11
C PRO A 691 48.48 -11.12 3.03
N LEU A 692 48.07 -10.30 2.07
CA LEU A 692 47.31 -10.74 0.91
C LEU A 692 48.25 -11.36 -0.13
N PRO A 693 47.85 -12.46 -0.78
CA PRO A 693 48.64 -13.07 -1.83
C PRO A 693 48.75 -12.15 -3.05
N VAL A 694 49.93 -12.10 -3.66
CA VAL A 694 50.22 -11.29 -4.84
C VAL A 694 50.64 -12.20 -5.99
N SER A 695 50.08 -11.93 -7.18
CA SER A 695 50.37 -12.62 -8.44
C SER A 695 51.86 -12.67 -8.71
N GLN A 696 52.32 -13.84 -9.17
CA GLN A 696 53.68 -14.05 -9.67
C GLN A 696 53.80 -13.74 -11.17
N GLN A 697 52.84 -13.02 -11.75
CA GLN A 697 52.78 -12.63 -13.17
C GLN A 697 52.88 -13.83 -14.12
N SER A 698 52.16 -14.92 -13.80
CA SER A 698 52.11 -16.11 -14.65
C SER A 698 51.51 -15.78 -16.03
N SER A 699 51.89 -16.52 -17.08
CA SER A 699 51.24 -16.37 -18.39
C SER A 699 49.83 -16.98 -18.38
N SER A 700 48.82 -16.17 -18.73
CA SER A 700 47.43 -16.62 -18.95
C SER A 700 47.18 -16.94 -20.43
N PRO A 701 46.28 -17.89 -20.76
CA PRO A 701 45.92 -18.19 -22.14
C PRO A 701 45.33 -16.98 -22.88
N SER A 702 45.46 -16.95 -24.20
CA SER A 702 44.91 -15.89 -25.05
C SER A 702 43.47 -16.13 -25.50
N GLN A 703 42.90 -17.31 -25.22
CA GLN A 703 41.55 -17.71 -25.63
C GLN A 703 40.73 -18.25 -24.44
N PRO A 704 39.40 -18.06 -24.44
CA PRO A 704 38.51 -18.63 -23.43
C PRO A 704 38.39 -20.16 -23.54
N PRO A 705 37.79 -20.84 -22.55
CA PRO A 705 37.54 -22.28 -22.61
C PRO A 705 36.64 -22.65 -23.78
N LEU A 706 36.97 -23.72 -24.51
CA LEU A 706 36.19 -24.20 -25.66
C LEU A 706 34.79 -24.74 -25.28
N SER A 707 34.58 -25.12 -24.02
CA SER A 707 33.32 -25.71 -23.57
C SER A 707 32.24 -24.64 -23.35
N ARG A 708 31.19 -24.67 -24.17
CA ARG A 708 30.04 -23.76 -24.07
C ARG A 708 29.03 -24.14 -22.97
N LEU A 709 29.17 -25.34 -22.40
CA LEU A 709 28.32 -25.87 -21.34
C LEU A 709 29.16 -26.37 -20.17
N VAL A 710 28.84 -25.94 -18.95
CA VAL A 710 29.53 -26.41 -17.75
C VAL A 710 28.53 -27.08 -16.80
N PRO A 711 28.71 -28.36 -16.44
CA PRO A 711 27.79 -29.08 -15.56
C PRO A 711 28.05 -28.72 -14.08
N GLY A 712 26.98 -28.51 -13.29
CA GLY A 712 27.07 -28.33 -11.84
C GLY A 712 26.00 -29.11 -11.07
N SER A 713 26.34 -29.65 -9.89
CA SER A 713 25.42 -30.40 -9.02
C SER A 713 25.12 -29.64 -7.74
N ARG A 714 23.84 -29.58 -7.34
CA ARG A 714 23.41 -28.95 -6.08
C ARG A 714 23.24 -29.92 -4.91
N ASN A 715 23.62 -31.19 -5.12
CA ASN A 715 23.43 -32.27 -4.15
C ASN A 715 24.73 -32.76 -3.52
N THR A 716 25.86 -32.09 -3.78
CA THR A 716 27.15 -32.45 -3.18
C THR A 716 27.24 -31.97 -1.73
N ALA A 717 28.09 -32.59 -0.91
CA ALA A 717 28.29 -32.12 0.46
C ALA A 717 28.86 -30.70 0.44
N LEU A 718 29.76 -30.42 -0.52
CA LEU A 718 30.33 -29.10 -0.79
C LEU A 718 29.26 -28.02 -0.99
N TYR A 719 28.20 -28.31 -1.75
CA TYR A 719 27.13 -27.35 -1.97
C TYR A 719 26.15 -27.22 -0.79
N THR A 720 25.85 -28.32 -0.11
CA THR A 720 24.73 -28.40 0.86
C THR A 720 25.10 -28.07 2.31
N ALA A 721 26.40 -27.88 2.60
CA ALA A 721 26.93 -27.53 3.92
C ALA A 721 26.15 -26.38 4.59
N HIS A 722 25.99 -25.25 3.88
CA HIS A 722 25.15 -24.14 4.31
C HIS A 722 24.34 -23.57 3.15
N SER A 723 23.09 -23.23 3.43
CA SER A 723 22.20 -22.56 2.46
C SER A 723 22.59 -21.08 2.33
N TYR A 724 22.68 -20.58 1.10
CA TYR A 724 22.87 -19.15 0.83
C TYR A 724 22.17 -18.79 -0.48
N HIS A 725 21.94 -17.51 -0.72
CA HIS A 725 21.31 -17.02 -1.94
C HIS A 725 22.24 -17.26 -3.13
N THR A 726 21.66 -17.66 -4.27
CA THR A 726 22.30 -17.76 -5.61
C THR A 726 23.60 -18.55 -5.76
N LYS A 727 24.02 -19.35 -4.77
CA LYS A 727 25.26 -20.16 -4.82
C LYS A 727 25.49 -20.87 -6.17
N VAL A 728 26.67 -20.65 -6.74
CA VAL A 728 27.22 -21.41 -7.86
C VAL A 728 27.94 -22.67 -7.33
N PRO A 729 27.69 -23.88 -7.88
CA PRO A 729 28.40 -25.09 -7.47
C PRO A 729 29.90 -25.01 -7.76
N PRO A 730 30.80 -25.42 -6.84
CA PRO A 730 32.26 -25.38 -7.04
C PRO A 730 32.70 -26.11 -8.30
N GLU A 731 32.04 -27.23 -8.62
CA GLU A 731 32.34 -28.06 -9.77
C GLU A 731 32.10 -27.33 -11.10
N ALA A 732 31.26 -26.29 -11.08
CA ALA A 732 31.03 -25.43 -12.25
C ALA A 732 32.02 -24.26 -12.34
N ILE A 733 32.73 -23.93 -11.25
CA ILE A 733 33.73 -22.86 -11.18
C ILE A 733 35.12 -23.40 -11.54
N THR A 734 35.44 -24.61 -11.06
CA THR A 734 36.76 -25.25 -11.20
C THR A 734 37.32 -25.24 -12.63
N PRO A 735 36.55 -25.57 -13.70
CA PRO A 735 37.08 -25.59 -15.06
C PRO A 735 37.61 -24.23 -15.53
N PHE A 736 37.03 -23.12 -15.07
CA PHE A 736 37.50 -21.79 -15.44
C PHE A 736 38.76 -21.40 -14.69
N ILE A 737 38.83 -21.71 -13.38
CA ILE A 737 40.06 -21.53 -12.60
C ILE A 737 41.20 -22.35 -13.22
N GLU A 738 40.95 -23.61 -13.55
CA GLU A 738 41.96 -24.49 -14.15
C GLU A 738 42.46 -24.01 -15.51
N HIS A 739 41.58 -23.42 -16.32
CA HIS A 739 41.93 -22.90 -17.64
C HIS A 739 42.75 -21.60 -17.55
N PHE A 740 42.31 -20.61 -16.75
CA PHE A 740 42.91 -19.27 -16.77
C PHE A 740 44.09 -19.09 -15.82
N THR A 741 44.32 -20.03 -14.90
CA THR A 741 45.37 -19.94 -13.87
C THR A 741 46.20 -21.22 -13.77
N LYS A 742 47.32 -21.15 -13.06
CA LYS A 742 48.16 -22.29 -12.66
C LYS A 742 48.12 -22.46 -11.13
N PRO A 743 48.48 -23.65 -10.60
CA PRO A 743 48.65 -23.80 -9.15
C PRO A 743 49.58 -22.71 -8.57
N GLY A 744 49.18 -22.12 -7.44
CA GLY A 744 49.87 -20.99 -6.82
C GLY A 744 49.40 -19.59 -7.25
N ASP A 745 48.75 -19.45 -8.40
CA ASP A 745 48.18 -18.18 -8.88
C ASP A 745 47.06 -17.66 -7.96
N VAL A 746 46.80 -16.36 -8.04
CA VAL A 746 45.85 -15.65 -7.15
C VAL A 746 44.51 -15.41 -7.86
N VAL A 747 43.46 -16.00 -7.32
CA VAL A 747 42.06 -15.82 -7.76
C VAL A 747 41.34 -14.82 -6.85
N LEU A 748 40.65 -13.84 -7.43
CA LEU A 748 39.79 -12.92 -6.69
C LEU A 748 38.32 -13.22 -6.96
N ASP A 749 37.51 -13.15 -5.91
CA ASP A 749 36.07 -12.99 -6.01
C ASP A 749 35.63 -11.76 -5.19
N PRO A 750 35.29 -10.64 -5.84
CA PRO A 750 34.88 -9.40 -5.17
C PRO A 750 33.43 -9.42 -4.63
N PHE A 751 32.62 -10.42 -5.03
CA PHE A 751 31.24 -10.65 -4.59
C PHE A 751 31.07 -12.10 -4.12
N CYS A 752 31.91 -12.53 -3.17
CA CYS A 752 32.14 -13.95 -2.96
C CYS A 752 30.94 -14.73 -2.39
N GLY A 753 29.96 -14.05 -1.80
CA GLY A 753 28.81 -14.68 -1.17
C GLY A 753 29.23 -15.75 -0.16
N SER A 754 28.80 -17.00 -0.37
CA SER A 754 29.19 -18.11 0.51
C SER A 754 30.61 -18.64 0.30
N GLY A 755 31.40 -18.07 -0.62
CA GLY A 755 32.82 -18.40 -0.85
C GLY A 755 33.07 -19.61 -1.75
N MET A 756 32.13 -20.00 -2.62
CA MET A 756 32.30 -21.20 -3.46
C MET A 756 33.48 -21.09 -4.43
N THR A 757 33.79 -19.88 -4.92
CA THR A 757 35.00 -19.61 -5.72
C THR A 757 36.28 -19.97 -4.96
N GLY A 758 36.33 -19.64 -3.66
CA GLY A 758 37.46 -20.00 -2.80
C GLY A 758 37.54 -21.49 -2.50
N VAL A 759 36.40 -22.18 -2.38
CA VAL A 759 36.38 -23.65 -2.28
C VAL A 759 37.01 -24.27 -3.54
N SER A 760 36.60 -23.83 -4.73
CA SER A 760 37.19 -24.31 -6.00
C SER A 760 38.66 -23.97 -6.12
N ALA A 761 39.06 -22.74 -5.78
CA ALA A 761 40.47 -22.32 -5.82
C ALA A 761 41.34 -23.17 -4.88
N ALA A 762 40.88 -23.40 -3.65
CA ALA A 762 41.61 -24.19 -2.67
C ALA A 762 41.72 -25.67 -3.08
N LEU A 763 40.67 -26.25 -3.66
CA LEU A 763 40.71 -27.62 -4.20
C LEU A 763 41.64 -27.73 -5.42
N ALA A 764 41.70 -26.69 -6.25
CA ALA A 764 42.56 -26.61 -7.43
C ALA A 764 44.00 -26.17 -7.10
N GLY A 765 44.38 -25.94 -5.84
CA GLY A 765 45.74 -25.54 -5.48
C GLY A 765 46.10 -24.09 -5.80
N ARG A 766 45.11 -23.20 -5.92
CA ARG A 766 45.29 -21.75 -6.12
C ARG A 766 45.20 -21.00 -4.79
N GLN A 767 45.78 -19.81 -4.76
CA GLN A 767 45.53 -18.84 -3.69
C GLN A 767 44.26 -18.07 -4.02
N ALA A 768 43.51 -17.61 -3.02
CA ALA A 768 42.30 -16.84 -3.26
C ALA A 768 42.11 -15.69 -2.27
N ILE A 769 41.55 -14.59 -2.78
CA ILE A 769 41.02 -13.48 -2.00
C ILE A 769 39.51 -13.43 -2.25
N LEU A 770 38.73 -13.51 -1.19
CA LEU A 770 37.29 -13.46 -1.20
C LEU A 770 36.86 -12.18 -0.50
N ASN A 771 36.10 -11.33 -1.19
CA ASN A 771 35.53 -10.13 -0.62
C ASN A 771 34.02 -10.17 -0.77
N ASP A 772 33.29 -9.72 0.25
CA ASP A 772 31.87 -9.46 0.15
C ASP A 772 31.50 -8.29 1.08
N LEU A 773 30.46 -7.56 0.73
CA LEU A 773 29.94 -6.49 1.56
C LEU A 773 29.34 -7.04 2.88
N SER A 774 28.77 -8.25 2.84
CA SER A 774 28.04 -8.83 3.96
C SER A 774 28.92 -9.54 4.99
N PRO A 775 28.81 -9.19 6.29
CA PRO A 775 29.44 -9.96 7.37
C PRO A 775 28.98 -11.41 7.43
N ALA A 776 27.73 -11.71 7.06
CA ALA A 776 27.24 -13.08 6.98
C ALA A 776 27.90 -13.85 5.81
N ALA A 777 28.08 -13.21 4.65
CA ALA A 777 28.81 -13.79 3.53
C ALA A 777 30.25 -14.13 3.94
N ALA A 778 30.96 -13.19 4.58
CA ALA A 778 32.31 -13.42 5.08
C ALA A 778 32.38 -14.56 6.10
N HIS A 779 31.44 -14.62 7.06
CA HIS A 779 31.33 -15.73 8.02
C HIS A 779 31.14 -17.09 7.31
N LEU A 780 30.28 -17.15 6.29
CA LEU A 780 30.06 -18.35 5.49
C LEU A 780 31.30 -18.72 4.67
N ALA A 781 31.88 -17.78 3.93
CA ALA A 781 33.05 -17.99 3.09
C ALA A 781 34.22 -18.52 3.92
N TRP A 782 34.51 -17.88 5.06
CA TRP A 782 35.59 -18.29 5.95
C TRP A 782 35.44 -19.73 6.43
N ASN A 783 34.22 -20.17 6.76
CA ASN A 783 33.96 -21.53 7.26
C ASN A 783 33.86 -22.60 6.17
N HIS A 784 33.47 -22.23 4.94
CA HIS A 784 33.56 -23.16 3.81
C HIS A 784 35.04 -23.39 3.46
N THR A 785 35.86 -22.35 3.40
CA THR A 785 37.23 -22.50 2.87
C THR A 785 38.26 -23.01 3.87
N ARG A 786 37.86 -23.43 5.08
CA ARG A 786 38.76 -23.92 6.12
C ARG A 786 38.37 -25.29 6.64
N PRO A 787 39.31 -26.25 6.70
CA PRO A 787 39.02 -27.58 7.23
C PRO A 787 38.66 -27.50 8.72
N CYS A 788 37.94 -28.50 9.19
CA CYS A 788 37.65 -28.74 10.60
C CYS A 788 37.61 -30.26 10.77
N ASP A 789 38.20 -30.79 11.84
CA ASP A 789 38.08 -32.22 12.09
C ASP A 789 36.59 -32.58 12.33
N PRO A 790 36.02 -33.53 11.57
CA PRO A 790 34.60 -33.85 11.64
C PRO A 790 34.21 -34.55 12.95
N ASP A 791 35.13 -35.23 13.61
CA ASP A 791 34.85 -35.95 14.85
C ASP A 791 35.03 -35.03 16.06
N ASP A 792 36.01 -34.11 16.03
CA ASP A 792 36.12 -33.03 17.02
C ASP A 792 34.92 -32.09 17.00
N LEU A 793 34.40 -31.77 15.81
CA LEU A 793 33.18 -30.96 15.66
C LEU A 793 31.96 -31.65 16.30
N GLU A 794 31.83 -32.97 16.11
CA GLU A 794 30.76 -33.74 16.74
C GLU A 794 30.91 -33.74 18.26
N ALA A 795 32.11 -34.01 18.76
CA ALA A 795 32.39 -34.00 20.19
C ALA A 795 32.13 -32.62 20.83
N ALA A 796 32.51 -31.53 20.16
CA ALA A 796 32.23 -30.17 20.62
C ALA A 796 30.73 -29.86 20.64
N PHE A 797 29.99 -30.28 19.60
CA PHE A 797 28.54 -30.13 19.59
C PHE A 797 27.86 -30.88 20.73
N GLU A 798 28.29 -32.12 21.04
CA GLU A 798 27.69 -32.86 22.16
C GLU A 798 27.94 -32.18 23.51
N ARG A 799 29.12 -31.60 23.76
CA ARG A 799 29.37 -30.78 24.96
C ARG A 799 28.42 -29.58 25.07
N VAL A 800 28.24 -28.85 23.96
CA VAL A 800 27.29 -27.73 23.88
C VAL A 800 25.86 -28.21 24.10
N ALA A 801 25.47 -29.32 23.48
CA ALA A 801 24.14 -29.90 23.61
C ALA A 801 23.85 -30.31 25.06
N ASP A 802 24.80 -30.96 25.73
CA ASP A 802 24.67 -31.40 27.12
C ASP A 802 24.44 -30.20 28.06
N THR A 803 25.17 -29.10 27.84
CA THR A 803 25.06 -27.86 28.64
C THR A 803 23.65 -27.27 28.60
N VAL A 804 22.97 -27.34 27.44
CA VAL A 804 21.64 -26.73 27.26
C VAL A 804 20.50 -27.74 27.40
N THR A 805 20.78 -29.03 27.58
CA THR A 805 19.79 -30.11 27.48
C THR A 805 18.68 -29.97 28.51
N GLU A 806 19.00 -29.70 29.77
CA GLU A 806 17.99 -29.55 30.83
C GLU A 806 16.98 -28.42 30.51
N HIS A 807 17.50 -27.27 30.09
CA HIS A 807 16.70 -26.10 29.73
C HIS A 807 15.81 -26.39 28.52
N LEU A 808 16.38 -26.94 27.45
CA LEU A 808 15.65 -27.22 26.22
C LEU A 808 14.66 -28.38 26.38
N ASP A 809 14.96 -29.39 27.19
CA ASP A 809 14.03 -30.48 27.50
C ASP A 809 12.79 -29.96 28.21
N ARG A 810 12.94 -28.99 29.12
CA ARG A 810 11.81 -28.29 29.73
C ARG A 810 11.02 -27.48 28.71
N LEU A 811 11.69 -26.71 27.84
CA LEU A 811 11.04 -25.87 26.82
C LEU A 811 10.24 -26.68 25.79
N TYR A 812 10.73 -27.86 25.43
CA TYR A 812 10.10 -28.76 24.46
C TYR A 812 9.34 -29.92 25.11
N ALA A 813 9.09 -29.89 26.42
CA ALA A 813 8.28 -30.89 27.10
C ALA A 813 6.80 -30.80 26.69
N THR A 814 6.17 -31.95 26.46
CA THR A 814 4.73 -32.08 26.23
C THR A 814 4.22 -33.44 26.75
N LYS A 815 2.95 -33.73 26.52
CA LYS A 815 2.35 -35.05 26.74
C LYS A 815 1.89 -35.66 25.42
N ASP A 816 1.96 -36.99 25.33
CA ASP A 816 1.42 -37.74 24.21
C ASP A 816 -0.12 -37.82 24.24
N ASP A 817 -0.68 -38.60 23.32
CA ASP A 817 -2.13 -38.83 23.19
C ASP A 817 -2.75 -39.45 24.45
N PHE A 818 -1.95 -40.19 25.22
CA PHE A 818 -2.36 -40.90 26.45
C PHE A 818 -1.99 -40.14 27.72
N GLY A 819 -1.48 -38.91 27.60
CA GLY A 819 -1.06 -38.09 28.75
C GLY A 819 0.32 -38.44 29.32
N LYS A 820 1.09 -39.32 28.67
CA LYS A 820 2.44 -39.68 29.09
C LYS A 820 3.47 -38.64 28.64
N PRO A 821 4.58 -38.44 29.37
CA PRO A 821 5.62 -37.48 28.98
C PRO A 821 6.20 -37.76 27.58
N ALA A 822 6.33 -36.70 26.77
CA ALA A 822 6.91 -36.74 25.44
C ALA A 822 7.67 -35.44 25.12
N LYS A 823 8.51 -35.45 24.09
CA LYS A 823 9.30 -34.29 23.65
C LYS A 823 8.81 -33.77 22.29
N ILE A 824 8.59 -32.47 22.18
CA ILE A 824 8.18 -31.80 20.94
C ILE A 824 9.30 -31.89 19.91
N ARG A 825 8.96 -32.40 18.72
CA ARG A 825 9.79 -32.41 17.51
C ARG A 825 9.55 -31.14 16.70
N TRP A 826 8.27 -30.78 16.54
CA TRP A 826 7.83 -29.52 15.93
C TRP A 826 6.39 -29.19 16.33
N THR A 827 6.08 -27.89 16.32
CA THR A 827 4.73 -27.36 16.55
C THR A 827 4.26 -26.62 15.30
N LEU A 828 3.08 -26.97 14.80
CA LEU A 828 2.39 -26.24 13.75
C LEU A 828 1.60 -25.09 14.38
N TRP A 829 1.92 -23.87 13.98
CA TRP A 829 1.18 -22.67 14.31
C TRP A 829 0.21 -22.33 13.18
N SER A 830 -1.00 -21.92 13.55
CA SER A 830 -2.05 -21.51 12.62
C SER A 830 -2.68 -20.20 13.04
N THR A 831 -2.84 -19.29 12.09
CA THR A 831 -3.72 -18.14 12.26
C THR A 831 -5.13 -18.59 12.67
N GLN A 832 -5.70 -17.89 13.65
CA GLN A 832 -7.07 -18.03 14.11
C GLN A 832 -7.93 -16.96 13.43
N HIS A 833 -9.11 -17.37 12.98
CA HIS A 833 -10.00 -16.58 12.14
C HIS A 833 -11.37 -16.46 12.79
N ARG A 834 -11.97 -15.27 12.74
CA ARG A 834 -13.37 -15.03 13.14
C ARG A 834 -14.27 -15.02 11.92
N CYS A 835 -15.30 -15.86 11.92
CA CYS A 835 -16.27 -15.94 10.83
C CYS A 835 -17.13 -14.65 10.75
N PRO A 836 -17.22 -13.98 9.59
CA PRO A 836 -18.07 -12.78 9.45
C PRO A 836 -19.57 -13.10 9.54
N ASN A 837 -19.97 -14.35 9.30
CA ASN A 837 -21.37 -14.79 9.35
C ASN A 837 -21.81 -15.20 10.76
N CYS A 838 -21.17 -16.22 11.34
CA CYS A 838 -21.59 -16.78 12.63
C CYS A 838 -20.76 -16.31 13.84
N ARG A 839 -19.74 -15.47 13.62
CA ARG A 839 -18.78 -14.99 14.65
C ARG A 839 -17.95 -16.06 15.36
N ALA A 840 -18.17 -17.34 15.07
CA ALA A 840 -17.37 -18.43 15.61
C ALA A 840 -15.90 -18.29 15.18
N GLU A 841 -15.00 -18.59 16.11
CA GLU A 841 -13.57 -18.64 15.88
C GLU A 841 -13.16 -20.03 15.41
N PHE A 842 -12.23 -20.08 14.46
CA PHE A 842 -11.67 -21.34 13.98
C PHE A 842 -10.22 -21.17 13.51
N LEU A 843 -9.43 -22.24 13.61
CA LEU A 843 -8.05 -22.25 13.10
C LEU A 843 -8.06 -22.46 11.59
N LEU A 844 -7.24 -21.72 10.84
CA LEU A 844 -7.10 -21.95 9.40
C LEU A 844 -6.74 -23.41 9.09
N TRP A 845 -5.90 -24.03 9.91
CA TRP A 845 -5.59 -25.46 9.88
C TRP A 845 -6.82 -26.37 9.80
N SER A 846 -7.91 -26.02 10.50
CA SER A 846 -9.14 -26.82 10.53
C SER A 846 -9.86 -26.88 9.18
N THR A 847 -9.51 -25.98 8.26
CA THR A 847 -10.14 -25.86 6.94
C THR A 847 -9.26 -26.38 5.80
N MET A 848 -8.03 -26.82 6.11
CA MET A 848 -7.09 -27.28 5.09
C MET A 848 -7.43 -28.70 4.62
N ASP A 849 -7.44 -28.91 3.30
CA ASP A 849 -7.48 -30.26 2.74
C ASP A 849 -6.16 -30.99 3.01
N ARG A 850 -6.20 -31.97 3.91
CA ARG A 850 -5.04 -32.75 4.34
C ARG A 850 -4.51 -33.69 3.26
N ARG A 851 -5.31 -34.03 2.23
CA ARG A 851 -4.90 -34.92 1.14
C ARG A 851 -4.07 -34.16 0.10
N THR A 852 -4.47 -32.92 -0.22
CA THR A 852 -3.77 -32.10 -1.22
C THR A 852 -2.74 -31.16 -0.61
N GLY A 853 -2.83 -30.85 0.69
CA GLY A 853 -1.92 -29.95 1.41
C GLY A 853 -1.96 -28.51 0.92
N LYS A 854 -2.98 -28.14 0.13
CA LYS A 854 -3.14 -26.79 -0.45
C LYS A 854 -4.20 -26.01 0.32
N LEU A 855 -3.88 -24.75 0.62
CA LEU A 855 -4.84 -23.76 1.09
C LEU A 855 -5.44 -23.02 -0.11
N GLY A 856 -6.76 -23.12 -0.29
CA GLY A 856 -7.49 -22.40 -1.33
C GLY A 856 -7.51 -20.89 -1.11
N ARG A 857 -7.86 -20.13 -2.16
CA ARG A 857 -8.08 -18.67 -2.05
C ARG A 857 -9.33 -18.36 -1.20
N SER A 858 -10.33 -19.24 -1.25
CA SER A 858 -11.47 -19.28 -0.33
C SER A 858 -11.31 -20.37 0.71
N THR A 859 -12.03 -20.22 1.81
CA THR A 859 -12.19 -21.25 2.84
C THR A 859 -13.60 -21.23 3.42
N THR A 860 -14.04 -22.40 3.87
CA THR A 860 -15.36 -22.62 4.47
C THR A 860 -15.26 -22.60 5.98
N CYS A 861 -16.08 -21.76 6.63
CA CYS A 861 -16.21 -21.78 8.09
C CYS A 861 -16.67 -23.17 8.57
N PRO A 862 -15.97 -23.82 9.51
CA PRO A 862 -16.33 -25.18 9.95
C PRO A 862 -17.66 -25.20 10.72
N THR A 863 -18.03 -24.10 11.36
CA THR A 863 -19.24 -23.98 12.20
C THR A 863 -20.50 -23.76 11.37
N CYS A 864 -20.56 -22.68 10.57
CA CYS A 864 -21.78 -22.30 9.83
C CYS A 864 -21.73 -22.62 8.34
N LYS A 865 -20.65 -23.23 7.87
CA LYS A 865 -20.42 -23.58 6.45
C LYS A 865 -20.40 -22.38 5.50
N HIS A 866 -20.26 -21.16 6.01
CA HIS A 866 -20.08 -19.96 5.19
C HIS A 866 -18.75 -20.03 4.43
N ASP A 867 -18.83 -20.04 3.10
CA ASP A 867 -17.67 -20.00 2.21
C ASP A 867 -17.35 -18.56 1.79
N ALA A 868 -16.10 -18.14 1.95
CA ALA A 868 -15.64 -16.81 1.60
C ALA A 868 -14.15 -16.80 1.24
N ASP A 869 -13.72 -15.76 0.51
CA ASP A 869 -12.28 -15.47 0.34
C ASP A 869 -11.63 -15.32 1.71
N ARG A 870 -10.48 -15.98 1.93
CA ARG A 870 -9.81 -16.02 3.23
C ARG A 870 -9.56 -14.63 3.84
N ARG A 871 -9.37 -13.61 2.98
CA ARG A 871 -9.15 -12.21 3.41
C ARG A 871 -10.38 -11.55 4.05
N ARG A 872 -11.56 -12.17 3.94
CA ARG A 872 -12.80 -11.71 4.57
C ARG A 872 -12.98 -12.24 6.00
N PHE A 873 -12.19 -13.23 6.39
CA PHE A 873 -12.11 -13.66 7.77
C PHE A 873 -11.14 -12.76 8.50
N GLU A 874 -11.58 -12.23 9.64
CA GLU A 874 -10.74 -11.43 10.52
C GLU A 874 -9.74 -12.34 11.21
N VAL A 875 -8.44 -12.03 11.10
CA VAL A 875 -7.40 -12.76 11.84
C VAL A 875 -7.37 -12.20 13.27
N THR A 876 -7.63 -13.05 14.26
CA THR A 876 -7.70 -12.65 15.67
C THR A 876 -6.41 -12.96 16.42
N ASP A 877 -5.76 -14.07 16.09
CA ASP A 877 -4.58 -14.56 16.79
C ASP A 877 -3.76 -15.53 15.90
N ASN A 878 -2.62 -16.01 16.40
CA ASN A 878 -1.83 -17.09 15.82
C ASN A 878 -1.39 -18.04 16.93
N VAL A 879 -1.92 -19.27 16.93
CA VAL A 879 -1.77 -20.21 18.05
C VAL A 879 -1.32 -21.61 17.60
N PRO A 880 -0.74 -22.43 18.50
CA PRO A 880 -0.46 -23.83 18.21
C PRO A 880 -1.72 -24.59 17.80
N ALA A 881 -1.64 -25.28 16.67
CA ALA A 881 -2.74 -26.08 16.10
C ALA A 881 -2.45 -27.59 16.16
N TRP A 882 -1.20 -27.99 15.98
CA TRP A 882 -0.78 -29.39 15.91
C TRP A 882 0.63 -29.57 16.46
N ILE A 883 0.91 -30.69 17.09
CA ILE A 883 2.20 -31.01 17.71
C ILE A 883 2.64 -32.39 17.26
N ALA A 884 3.86 -32.47 16.72
CA ALA A 884 4.56 -33.73 16.57
C ALA A 884 5.52 -33.92 17.74
N PHE A 885 5.51 -35.12 18.31
CA PHE A 885 6.27 -35.44 19.50
C PHE A 885 6.95 -36.82 19.38
N GLN A 886 7.92 -37.06 20.26
CA GLN A 886 8.61 -38.33 20.42
C GLN A 886 8.50 -38.80 21.87
N ARG A 887 8.16 -40.08 22.07
CA ARG A 887 8.08 -40.73 23.37
C ARG A 887 9.45 -41.22 23.82
N LYS A 888 9.59 -41.58 25.10
CA LYS A 888 10.85 -42.10 25.67
C LYS A 888 11.36 -43.37 24.98
N ASP A 889 10.47 -44.21 24.46
CA ASP A 889 10.82 -45.42 23.70
C ASP A 889 11.28 -45.13 22.26
N GLY A 890 11.36 -43.85 21.86
CA GLY A 890 11.74 -43.42 20.53
C GLY A 890 10.58 -43.36 19.52
N SER A 891 9.41 -43.90 19.84
CA SER A 891 8.23 -43.86 18.98
C SER A 891 7.74 -42.43 18.77
N ARG A 892 7.18 -42.16 17.59
CA ARG A 892 6.73 -40.82 17.18
C ARG A 892 5.20 -40.78 17.10
N GLY A 893 4.64 -39.61 17.33
CA GLY A 893 3.22 -39.35 17.23
C GLY A 893 2.93 -37.91 16.86
N GLU A 894 1.71 -37.64 16.41
CA GLU A 894 1.24 -36.29 16.13
C GLU A 894 -0.21 -36.11 16.61
N ARG A 895 -0.52 -34.95 17.17
CA ARG A 895 -1.86 -34.65 17.70
C ARG A 895 -2.23 -33.18 17.60
N ALA A 896 -3.52 -32.90 17.75
CA ALA A 896 -3.99 -31.53 17.95
C ALA A 896 -3.39 -30.94 19.23
N ALA A 897 -3.06 -29.64 19.18
CA ALA A 897 -2.65 -28.91 20.37
C ALA A 897 -3.80 -28.83 21.37
N LYS A 898 -3.54 -29.16 22.63
CA LYS A 898 -4.48 -29.05 23.75
C LYS A 898 -4.39 -27.64 24.36
N PRO A 899 -5.40 -27.18 25.11
CA PRO A 899 -5.34 -25.88 25.80
C PRO A 899 -4.12 -25.71 26.72
N GLU A 900 -3.61 -26.80 27.30
CA GLU A 900 -2.36 -26.77 28.09
C GLU A 900 -1.13 -26.43 27.23
N ASP A 901 -1.03 -26.96 26.00
CA ASP A 901 0.08 -26.67 25.10
C ASP A 901 0.06 -25.22 24.62
N VAL A 902 -1.15 -24.68 24.35
CA VAL A 902 -1.33 -23.28 23.97
C VAL A 902 -0.90 -22.37 25.11
N ARG A 903 -1.39 -22.62 26.34
CA ARG A 903 -0.99 -21.84 27.53
C ARG A 903 0.51 -21.89 27.78
N GLN A 904 1.12 -23.08 27.68
CA GLN A 904 2.56 -23.24 27.83
C GLN A 904 3.32 -22.42 26.78
N ALA A 905 2.90 -22.46 25.52
CA ALA A 905 3.53 -21.68 24.46
C ALA A 905 3.42 -20.16 24.68
N THR A 906 2.27 -19.67 25.16
CA THR A 906 2.04 -18.23 25.39
C THR A 906 2.65 -17.70 26.68
N ALA A 907 2.83 -18.54 27.70
CA ALA A 907 3.45 -18.13 28.98
C ALA A 907 4.94 -17.80 28.86
N LEU A 908 5.63 -18.40 27.88
CA LEU A 908 7.07 -18.20 27.62
C LEU A 908 7.43 -16.75 27.25
N ALA A 909 6.46 -15.95 26.81
CA ALA A 909 6.67 -14.53 26.54
C ALA A 909 7.15 -13.77 27.78
N ALA A 910 6.65 -14.13 28.97
CA ALA A 910 7.04 -13.52 30.24
C ALA A 910 8.41 -14.02 30.72
N GLU A 911 8.72 -15.31 30.54
CA GLU A 911 10.00 -15.92 30.93
C GLU A 911 11.17 -15.43 30.06
N GLY A 912 10.93 -15.14 28.78
CA GLY A 912 11.98 -14.75 27.82
C GLY A 912 12.35 -13.27 27.80
N ALA A 913 11.81 -12.44 28.71
CA ALA A 913 12.08 -11.00 28.75
C ALA A 913 13.51 -10.66 29.23
N GLU A 914 14.16 -11.57 29.96
CA GLU A 914 15.45 -11.33 30.62
C GLU A 914 16.68 -11.87 29.85
N MET A 915 16.49 -12.72 28.83
CA MET A 915 17.59 -13.32 28.07
C MET A 915 18.10 -12.38 26.95
N PRO A 916 19.44 -12.19 26.80
CA PRO A 916 20.02 -11.46 25.69
C PRO A 916 19.65 -12.10 24.35
N PHE A 917 19.05 -11.32 23.45
CA PHE A 917 18.67 -11.78 22.12
C PHE A 917 18.84 -10.65 21.09
N PRO A 918 19.30 -10.92 19.86
CA PRO A 918 19.43 -9.89 18.82
C PRO A 918 18.10 -9.19 18.49
N ASP A 919 18.04 -7.89 18.75
CA ASP A 919 16.84 -7.08 18.51
C ASP A 919 17.08 -6.04 17.42
N VAL A 920 17.70 -6.47 16.31
CA VAL A 920 17.99 -5.60 15.17
C VAL A 920 16.67 -5.15 14.53
N PRO A 921 16.43 -3.83 14.37
CA PRO A 921 15.19 -3.32 13.78
C PRO A 921 14.97 -3.83 12.35
N LEU A 922 13.71 -4.15 12.04
CA LEU A 922 13.21 -4.50 10.70
C LEU A 922 12.11 -3.51 10.36
N GLY A 923 12.42 -2.54 9.49
CA GLY A 923 11.55 -1.41 9.20
C GLY A 923 11.29 -1.17 7.71
N PRO A 924 10.48 -0.14 7.39
CA PRO A 924 10.10 0.19 6.01
C PRO A 924 11.26 0.68 5.13
N ASP A 925 12.43 0.97 5.72
CA ASP A 925 13.71 1.23 5.07
C ASP A 925 14.30 0.00 4.36
N ARG A 926 13.71 -1.18 4.54
CA ARG A 926 14.13 -2.44 3.92
C ARG A 926 13.12 -2.91 2.87
N GLU A 927 13.61 -3.34 1.72
CA GLU A 927 12.75 -3.83 0.62
C GLU A 927 11.92 -5.04 1.07
N MET A 928 12.54 -6.00 1.75
CA MET A 928 11.86 -7.24 2.17
C MET A 928 10.78 -6.99 3.20
N TYR A 929 10.92 -5.95 4.04
CA TYR A 929 9.88 -5.57 4.99
C TYR A 929 8.58 -5.18 4.28
N GLN A 930 8.69 -4.38 3.23
CA GLN A 930 7.55 -3.93 2.43
C GLN A 930 7.01 -5.08 1.58
N ARG A 931 7.89 -5.74 0.81
CA ARG A 931 7.52 -6.79 -0.15
C ARG A 931 6.91 -8.02 0.51
N CYS A 932 7.30 -8.34 1.74
CA CYS A 932 6.73 -9.46 2.51
C CYS A 932 5.58 -9.03 3.44
N ALA A 933 5.20 -7.76 3.44
CA ALA A 933 4.16 -7.19 4.31
C ALA A 933 4.35 -7.53 5.80
N LEU A 934 5.58 -7.46 6.29
CA LEU A 934 5.96 -7.87 7.65
C LEU A 934 5.22 -7.08 8.74
N HIS A 935 4.90 -5.80 8.47
CA HIS A 935 4.07 -4.95 9.32
C HIS A 935 2.69 -5.56 9.64
N LEU A 936 2.07 -6.29 8.69
CA LEU A 936 0.78 -6.96 8.91
C LEU A 936 0.90 -8.22 9.78
N GLN A 937 2.12 -8.71 9.99
CA GLN A 937 2.41 -9.91 10.80
C GLN A 937 2.95 -9.56 12.19
N GLY A 938 2.93 -8.27 12.55
CA GLY A 938 3.41 -7.76 13.83
C GLY A 938 4.93 -7.79 13.99
N VAL A 939 5.70 -7.88 12.90
CA VAL A 939 7.16 -7.93 12.94
C VAL A 939 7.73 -6.50 12.91
N ARG A 940 8.55 -6.16 13.90
CA ARG A 940 9.23 -4.86 14.09
C ARG A 940 10.75 -5.00 14.17
N SER A 941 11.23 -6.17 14.57
CA SER A 941 12.65 -6.49 14.66
C SER A 941 12.91 -7.96 14.33
N VAL A 942 14.19 -8.34 14.26
CA VAL A 942 14.61 -9.75 14.09
C VAL A 942 14.07 -10.65 15.21
N ARG A 943 13.86 -10.11 16.42
CA ARG A 943 13.21 -10.82 17.54
C ARG A 943 11.86 -11.38 17.17
N ASP A 944 11.03 -10.61 16.47
CA ASP A 944 9.66 -10.99 16.11
C ASP A 944 9.63 -12.06 15.00
N MET A 945 10.77 -12.38 14.39
CA MET A 945 10.90 -13.46 13.41
C MET A 945 10.93 -14.85 14.07
N TYR A 946 10.98 -14.92 15.39
CA TYR A 946 11.00 -16.17 16.17
C TYR A 946 9.74 -16.29 17.03
N THR A 947 9.41 -17.53 17.39
CA THR A 947 8.49 -17.77 18.51
C THR A 947 9.27 -17.65 19.81
N ASP A 948 8.60 -17.33 20.94
CA ASP A 948 9.29 -17.17 22.22
C ASP A 948 10.10 -18.41 22.62
N ARG A 949 9.56 -19.61 22.35
CA ARG A 949 10.26 -20.88 22.61
C ARG A 949 11.58 -20.97 21.84
N ASN A 950 11.56 -20.73 20.52
CA ASN A 950 12.77 -20.81 19.70
C ASN A 950 13.73 -19.67 19.98
N ARG A 951 13.22 -18.49 20.34
CA ARG A 951 14.03 -17.34 20.78
C ARG A 951 14.90 -17.71 21.98
N ILE A 952 14.27 -18.25 23.03
CA ILE A 952 14.96 -18.66 24.27
C ILE A 952 15.94 -19.82 23.99
N ALA A 953 15.49 -20.84 23.25
CA ALA A 953 16.34 -22.00 22.94
C ALA A 953 17.60 -21.63 22.12
N LEU A 954 17.46 -20.72 21.16
CA LEU A 954 18.60 -20.23 20.36
C LEU A 954 19.54 -19.35 21.19
N ALA A 955 19.03 -18.54 22.13
CA ALA A 955 19.87 -17.73 23.02
C ALA A 955 20.80 -18.61 23.86
N HIS A 956 20.28 -19.67 24.50
CA HIS A 956 21.10 -20.61 25.26
C HIS A 956 22.11 -21.37 24.39
N LEU A 957 21.72 -21.77 23.18
CA LEU A 957 22.66 -22.40 22.24
C LEU A 957 23.80 -21.45 21.86
N TRP A 958 23.49 -20.18 21.56
CA TRP A 958 24.50 -19.19 21.19
C TRP A 958 25.48 -18.91 22.32
N GLU A 959 24.97 -18.76 23.55
CA GLU A 959 25.79 -18.59 24.76
C GLU A 959 26.73 -19.79 24.98
N ALA A 960 26.21 -21.01 24.89
CA ALA A 960 27.01 -22.22 25.05
C ALA A 960 28.08 -22.39 23.94
N ILE A 961 27.77 -21.99 22.70
CA ILE A 961 28.78 -21.94 21.62
C ILE A 961 29.86 -20.90 21.93
N GLY A 962 29.49 -19.73 22.45
CA GLY A 962 30.43 -18.69 22.85
C GLY A 962 31.45 -19.15 23.90
N ALA A 963 31.06 -20.12 24.74
CA ALA A 963 31.91 -20.70 25.78
C ALA A 963 32.85 -21.82 25.28
N GLU A 964 32.75 -22.29 24.03
CA GLU A 964 33.69 -23.28 23.48
C GLU A 964 35.10 -22.67 23.37
N PRO A 965 36.12 -23.26 24.03
CA PRO A 965 37.46 -22.69 24.10
C PRO A 965 38.21 -22.74 22.77
N ASP A 966 38.02 -23.79 21.97
CA ASP A 966 38.68 -23.91 20.67
C ASP A 966 38.04 -22.96 19.64
N ASP A 967 38.82 -22.01 19.12
CA ASP A 967 38.32 -20.98 18.21
C ASP A 967 37.81 -21.57 16.88
N ARG A 968 38.44 -22.62 16.35
CA ARG A 968 38.03 -23.24 15.09
C ARG A 968 36.71 -24.00 15.27
N LEU A 969 36.59 -24.78 16.34
CA LEU A 969 35.37 -25.52 16.68
C LEU A 969 34.24 -24.55 17.00
N ARG A 970 34.50 -23.50 17.79
CA ARG A 970 33.52 -22.42 18.07
C ARG A 970 32.99 -21.78 16.78
N ARG A 971 33.86 -21.46 15.81
CA ARG A 971 33.45 -20.91 14.51
C ARG A 971 32.68 -21.91 13.65
N ALA A 972 33.05 -23.19 13.66
CA ALA A 972 32.31 -24.26 12.97
C ALA A 972 30.92 -24.49 13.58
N LEU A 973 30.81 -24.42 14.92
CA LEU A 973 29.53 -24.49 15.63
C LEU A 973 28.66 -23.27 15.33
N ALA A 974 29.23 -22.07 15.29
CA ALA A 974 28.54 -20.86 14.87
C ALA A 974 28.05 -20.96 13.41
N PHE A 975 28.81 -21.59 12.53
CA PHE A 975 28.41 -21.88 11.15
C PHE A 975 27.23 -22.88 11.07
N ALA A 976 27.18 -23.89 11.95
CA ALA A 976 26.00 -24.74 12.09
C ALA A 976 24.80 -23.98 12.69
N PHE A 977 25.08 -23.07 13.64
CA PHE A 977 24.09 -22.27 14.34
C PHE A 977 23.39 -21.29 13.41
N THR A 978 24.11 -20.54 12.56
CA THR A 978 23.48 -19.58 11.63
C THR A 978 22.47 -20.26 10.70
N ASN A 979 22.75 -21.50 10.26
CA ASN A 979 21.76 -22.30 9.54
C ASN A 979 20.55 -22.68 10.41
N THR A 980 20.83 -23.10 11.65
CA THR A 980 19.80 -23.50 12.61
C THR A 980 18.89 -22.33 12.98
N ALA A 981 19.45 -21.15 13.22
CA ALA A 981 18.74 -19.92 13.53
C ALA A 981 17.82 -19.52 12.36
N TRP A 982 18.25 -19.67 11.10
CA TRP A 982 17.37 -19.48 9.95
C TRP A 982 16.17 -20.45 9.95
N HIS A 983 16.40 -21.71 10.25
CA HIS A 983 15.36 -22.74 10.38
C HIS A 983 14.51 -22.62 11.65
N GLY A 984 14.95 -21.88 12.66
CA GLY A 984 14.20 -21.58 13.88
C GLY A 984 13.13 -20.50 13.73
N THR A 985 13.15 -19.77 12.61
CA THR A 985 12.24 -18.64 12.35
C THR A 985 10.79 -19.08 12.07
N ARG A 986 9.86 -18.14 12.27
CA ARG A 986 8.45 -18.22 11.84
C ARG A 986 8.31 -18.36 10.32
N MET A 987 9.36 -18.08 9.53
CA MET A 987 9.36 -18.27 8.07
C MET A 987 9.33 -19.75 7.65
N ARG A 988 9.62 -20.68 8.57
CA ARG A 988 9.68 -22.12 8.28
C ARG A 988 8.29 -22.65 7.91
N ARG A 989 8.02 -22.72 6.61
CA ARG A 989 6.70 -23.11 6.08
C ARG A 989 6.38 -24.57 6.33
N PHE A 990 5.13 -24.82 6.71
CA PHE A 990 4.63 -26.19 6.79
C PHE A 990 4.46 -26.79 5.39
N ASN A 991 4.81 -28.07 5.25
CA ASN A 991 4.58 -28.88 4.05
C ASN A 991 4.01 -30.23 4.47
N ALA A 992 2.83 -30.57 3.96
CA ALA A 992 2.12 -31.80 4.29
C ALA A 992 2.91 -33.06 3.89
N ARG A 993 3.82 -32.96 2.90
CA ARG A 993 4.70 -34.07 2.47
C ARG A 993 6.05 -34.13 3.21
N GLY A 994 6.24 -33.30 4.23
CA GLY A 994 7.52 -33.15 4.94
C GLY A 994 8.49 -32.17 4.26
N GLY A 995 9.67 -31.97 4.87
CA GLY A 995 10.68 -31.03 4.36
C GLY A 995 10.35 -29.55 4.63
N HIS A 996 9.92 -29.24 5.85
CA HIS A 996 9.61 -27.86 6.28
C HIS A 996 10.88 -26.99 6.24
N ARG A 997 10.84 -25.88 5.49
CA ARG A 997 11.96 -24.96 5.33
C ARG A 997 11.47 -23.55 4.98
N PRO A 998 12.20 -22.49 5.39
CA PRO A 998 11.93 -21.15 4.87
C PRO A 998 12.04 -21.07 3.35
N LEU A 999 11.41 -20.06 2.75
CA LEU A 999 11.64 -19.71 1.34
C LEU A 999 12.94 -18.90 1.25
N THR A 1000 13.81 -19.25 0.30
CA THR A 1000 15.07 -18.53 0.06
C THR A 1000 14.82 -17.23 -0.70
N GLY A 1001 15.58 -16.17 -0.40
CA GLY A 1001 15.50 -14.87 -1.08
C GLY A 1001 14.29 -14.02 -0.68
N THR A 1002 13.69 -14.31 0.47
CA THR A 1002 12.54 -13.57 1.00
C THR A 1002 12.46 -13.72 2.52
N LEU A 1003 11.89 -12.72 3.21
CA LEU A 1003 11.58 -12.77 4.64
C LEU A 1003 10.13 -13.22 4.93
N TYR A 1004 9.48 -13.93 4.00
CA TYR A 1004 8.07 -14.29 4.08
C TYR A 1004 7.68 -15.15 5.30
N VAL A 1005 6.72 -14.66 6.09
CA VAL A 1005 6.10 -15.39 7.21
C VAL A 1005 4.76 -16.02 6.76
N PRO A 1006 4.64 -17.36 6.69
CA PRO A 1006 3.42 -18.04 6.29
C PRO A 1006 2.35 -18.07 7.38
N GLN A 1007 1.08 -18.12 6.97
CA GLN A 1007 -0.07 -18.33 7.89
C GLN A 1007 -0.10 -19.70 8.57
N LEU A 1008 0.68 -20.66 8.04
CA LEU A 1008 0.96 -21.97 8.62
C LEU A 1008 2.48 -22.15 8.74
N SER A 1009 3.02 -21.96 9.94
CA SER A 1009 4.45 -22.05 10.23
C SER A 1009 4.75 -23.28 11.11
N ALA A 1010 5.84 -23.97 10.80
CA ALA A 1010 6.31 -25.14 11.52
C ALA A 1010 7.52 -24.77 12.40
N GLU A 1011 7.25 -24.47 13.66
CA GLU A 1011 8.26 -24.23 14.68
C GLU A 1011 9.02 -25.54 14.96
N ALA A 1012 10.33 -25.57 14.71
CA ALA A 1012 11.17 -26.75 14.89
C ALA A 1012 11.77 -26.82 16.30
N ASN A 1013 12.07 -28.02 16.77
CA ASN A 1013 13.06 -28.21 17.83
C ASN A 1013 14.46 -27.85 17.29
N VAL A 1014 15.02 -26.72 17.72
CA VAL A 1014 16.26 -26.17 17.14
C VAL A 1014 17.49 -27.04 17.42
N LEU A 1015 17.54 -27.75 18.55
CA LEU A 1015 18.64 -28.65 18.88
C LEU A 1015 18.71 -29.83 17.91
N GLU A 1016 17.56 -30.36 17.50
CA GLU A 1016 17.50 -31.44 16.50
C GLU A 1016 17.87 -30.97 15.10
N VAL A 1017 17.52 -29.72 14.76
CA VAL A 1017 17.93 -29.09 13.50
C VAL A 1017 19.45 -28.94 13.48
N MET A 1018 20.04 -28.44 14.57
CA MET A 1018 21.49 -28.28 14.69
C MET A 1018 22.22 -29.62 14.64
N ARG A 1019 21.74 -30.65 15.35
CA ARG A 1019 22.34 -32.00 15.30
C ARG A 1019 22.38 -32.58 13.88
N LYS A 1020 21.32 -32.40 13.09
CA LYS A 1020 21.32 -32.80 11.67
C LYS A 1020 22.30 -31.97 10.84
N LYS A 1021 22.42 -30.67 11.12
CA LYS A 1021 23.37 -29.79 10.45
C LYS A 1021 24.81 -30.21 10.75
N ILE A 1022 25.14 -30.56 11.98
CA ILE A 1022 26.46 -31.11 12.34
C ILE A 1022 26.77 -32.34 11.50
N GLY A 1023 25.85 -33.30 11.39
CA GLY A 1023 26.03 -34.46 10.50
C GLY A 1023 26.31 -34.09 9.03
N GLN A 1024 25.67 -33.03 8.50
CA GLN A 1024 25.96 -32.54 7.14
C GLN A 1024 27.34 -31.89 7.04
N LEU A 1025 27.75 -31.11 8.05
CA LEU A 1025 29.07 -30.49 8.08
C LEU A 1025 30.19 -31.52 8.22
N ARG A 1026 29.96 -32.64 8.93
CA ARG A 1026 30.90 -33.76 8.97
C ARG A 1026 31.14 -34.36 7.59
N ALA A 1027 30.08 -34.56 6.81
CA ALA A 1027 30.21 -35.02 5.43
C ALA A 1027 30.96 -34.00 4.57
N TYR A 1028 30.68 -32.70 4.75
CA TYR A 1028 31.40 -31.62 4.08
C TYR A 1028 32.90 -31.64 4.39
N TYR A 1029 33.29 -31.64 5.66
CA TYR A 1029 34.70 -31.57 6.05
C TYR A 1029 35.49 -32.83 5.71
N ARG A 1030 34.82 -33.98 5.53
CA ARG A 1030 35.45 -35.19 4.97
C ARG A 1030 35.73 -35.09 3.48
N GLU A 1031 34.88 -34.38 2.73
CA GLU A 1031 35.01 -34.20 1.28
C GLU A 1031 35.92 -33.01 0.92
N PHE A 1032 35.94 -31.95 1.75
CA PHE A 1032 36.75 -30.77 1.53
C PHE A 1032 38.21 -30.98 1.94
N THR A 1033 39.01 -31.48 0.99
CA THR A 1033 40.46 -31.68 1.12
C THR A 1033 41.22 -30.64 0.29
N PRO A 1034 41.41 -29.40 0.80
CA PRO A 1034 42.10 -28.35 0.04
C PRO A 1034 43.58 -28.74 -0.19
N THR A 1035 44.09 -28.41 -1.38
CA THR A 1035 45.50 -28.61 -1.75
C THR A 1035 46.27 -27.29 -1.81
N GLY A 1036 45.55 -26.17 -1.92
CA GLY A 1036 46.09 -24.81 -1.93
C GLY A 1036 46.14 -24.17 -0.54
N ALA A 1037 46.68 -22.95 -0.50
CA ALA A 1037 46.69 -22.14 0.72
C ALA A 1037 45.26 -21.71 1.12
N GLU A 1038 45.05 -21.46 2.42
CA GLU A 1038 43.77 -20.97 2.90
C GLU A 1038 43.40 -19.61 2.27
N PRO A 1039 42.22 -19.50 1.64
CA PRO A 1039 41.73 -18.23 1.12
C PRO A 1039 41.69 -17.13 2.18
N ARG A 1040 42.04 -15.91 1.76
CA ARG A 1040 41.87 -14.68 2.53
C ARG A 1040 40.45 -14.18 2.36
N VAL A 1041 39.80 -13.80 3.46
CA VAL A 1041 38.41 -13.32 3.45
C VAL A 1041 38.40 -11.90 3.97
N LEU A 1042 37.82 -11.00 3.17
CA LEU A 1042 37.65 -9.59 3.46
C LEU A 1042 36.15 -9.28 3.58
N THR A 1043 35.83 -8.23 4.33
CA THR A 1043 34.47 -7.67 4.38
C THR A 1043 34.52 -6.22 3.97
N GLY A 1044 33.94 -5.89 2.82
CA GLY A 1044 34.03 -4.57 2.22
C GLY A 1044 33.33 -4.48 0.87
N SER A 1045 33.11 -3.25 0.40
CA SER A 1045 32.48 -3.01 -0.90
C SER A 1045 33.43 -3.35 -2.04
N ALA A 1046 32.93 -4.04 -3.06
CA ALA A 1046 33.65 -4.28 -4.31
C ALA A 1046 33.99 -2.97 -5.07
N THR A 1047 33.32 -1.86 -4.76
CA THR A 1047 33.62 -0.53 -5.31
C THR A 1047 34.93 0.07 -4.77
N HIS A 1048 35.55 -0.57 -3.77
CA HIS A 1048 36.76 -0.08 -3.14
C HIS A 1048 37.62 -1.23 -2.58
N LEU A 1049 38.48 -1.80 -3.42
CA LEU A 1049 39.38 -2.92 -3.10
C LEU A 1049 40.78 -2.41 -2.72
N SER A 1050 40.88 -1.34 -1.93
CA SER A 1050 42.14 -0.65 -1.63
C SER A 1050 43.18 -1.50 -0.89
N ALA A 1051 42.75 -2.52 -0.15
CA ALA A 1051 43.65 -3.49 0.46
C ALA A 1051 44.41 -4.35 -0.58
N ILE A 1052 43.89 -4.46 -1.81
CA ILE A 1052 44.45 -5.27 -2.90
C ILE A 1052 45.27 -4.37 -3.83
N GLU A 1053 46.55 -4.71 -3.97
CA GLU A 1053 47.50 -3.99 -4.82
C GLU A 1053 47.10 -4.05 -6.32
N SER A 1054 47.43 -3.00 -7.08
CA SER A 1054 47.13 -2.96 -8.52
C SER A 1054 47.92 -4.02 -9.29
N GLY A 1055 47.28 -4.71 -10.23
CA GLY A 1055 47.90 -5.76 -11.04
C GLY A 1055 48.38 -7.00 -10.26
N SER A 1056 47.90 -7.20 -9.02
CA SER A 1056 48.29 -8.30 -8.13
C SER A 1056 47.42 -9.56 -8.26
N ILE A 1057 46.38 -9.55 -9.09
CA ILE A 1057 45.46 -10.68 -9.28
C ILE A 1057 45.67 -11.33 -10.65
N ASP A 1058 45.70 -12.66 -10.68
CA ASP A 1058 45.86 -13.44 -11.91
C ASP A 1058 44.54 -13.65 -12.65
N TYR A 1059 43.46 -13.87 -11.90
CA TYR A 1059 42.14 -14.19 -12.43
C TYR A 1059 41.02 -13.76 -11.50
N VAL A 1060 39.91 -13.26 -12.06
CA VAL A 1060 38.68 -12.98 -11.31
C VAL A 1060 37.58 -13.96 -11.72
N PHE A 1061 36.92 -14.59 -10.77
CA PHE A 1061 35.67 -15.31 -11.00
C PHE A 1061 34.64 -14.81 -10.00
N THR A 1062 33.47 -14.35 -10.48
CA THR A 1062 32.51 -13.70 -9.58
C THR A 1062 31.06 -13.80 -10.06
N ASP A 1063 30.13 -13.71 -9.10
CA ASP A 1063 28.68 -13.76 -9.29
C ASP A 1063 28.05 -12.51 -8.63
N PRO A 1064 28.06 -11.35 -9.32
CA PRO A 1064 27.57 -10.09 -8.74
C PRO A 1064 26.04 -10.09 -8.57
N PRO A 1065 25.49 -9.21 -7.72
CA PRO A 1065 24.05 -9.11 -7.52
C PRO A 1065 23.24 -8.86 -8.80
N PHE A 1066 22.12 -9.57 -8.97
CA PHE A 1066 21.28 -9.50 -10.18
C PHE A 1066 20.21 -8.39 -10.13
N GLY A 1067 20.61 -7.15 -9.88
CA GLY A 1067 19.70 -6.00 -9.82
C GLY A 1067 18.57 -6.18 -8.80
N SER A 1068 17.33 -6.42 -9.25
CA SER A 1068 16.13 -6.46 -8.40
C SER A 1068 15.64 -7.88 -8.01
N ASN A 1069 16.45 -8.91 -8.27
CA ASN A 1069 16.04 -10.31 -8.05
C ASN A 1069 16.09 -10.74 -6.58
N ILE A 1070 17.15 -10.36 -5.86
CA ILE A 1070 17.40 -10.68 -4.45
C ILE A 1070 17.98 -9.46 -3.75
N PHE A 1071 17.55 -9.25 -2.51
CA PHE A 1071 18.01 -8.18 -1.63
C PHE A 1071 18.80 -8.86 -0.51
N TYR A 1072 20.10 -8.99 -0.72
CA TYR A 1072 21.00 -9.83 0.06
C TYR A 1072 21.15 -9.29 1.47
N ALA A 1073 21.33 -7.97 1.63
CA ALA A 1073 21.46 -7.34 2.94
C ALA A 1073 20.23 -7.57 3.83
N ASP A 1074 19.03 -7.57 3.24
CA ASP A 1074 17.79 -7.89 3.97
C ASP A 1074 17.69 -9.37 4.34
N CYS A 1075 18.03 -10.26 3.40
CA CYS A 1075 17.93 -11.70 3.66
C CYS A 1075 19.02 -12.19 4.63
N ASN A 1076 20.20 -11.56 4.62
CA ASN A 1076 21.32 -11.85 5.51
C ASN A 1076 21.11 -11.32 6.93
N LEU A 1077 20.18 -10.38 7.14
CA LEU A 1077 19.92 -9.76 8.43
C LEU A 1077 19.64 -10.77 9.55
N ILE A 1078 18.97 -11.88 9.23
CA ILE A 1078 18.69 -12.94 10.20
C ILE A 1078 19.98 -13.55 10.76
N TRP A 1079 21.04 -13.69 9.95
CA TRP A 1079 22.34 -14.20 10.40
C TRP A 1079 23.17 -13.09 11.05
N GLU A 1080 23.22 -11.94 10.40
CA GLU A 1080 24.00 -10.75 10.81
C GLU A 1080 23.62 -10.27 12.22
N ALA A 1081 22.34 -10.34 12.57
CA ALA A 1081 21.86 -9.99 13.90
C ALA A 1081 22.53 -10.83 15.01
N TRP A 1082 22.77 -12.13 14.78
CA TRP A 1082 23.50 -12.98 15.74
C TRP A 1082 25.00 -12.74 15.72
N LEU A 1083 25.55 -12.39 14.56
CA LEU A 1083 26.98 -12.20 14.35
C LEU A 1083 27.49 -10.84 14.87
N GLY A 1084 26.61 -9.87 15.10
CA GLY A 1084 26.94 -8.57 15.69
C GLY A 1084 27.39 -7.48 14.71
N ARG A 1085 27.33 -7.73 13.39
CA ARG A 1085 27.55 -6.72 12.35
C ARG A 1085 26.47 -6.82 11.28
N VAL A 1086 25.94 -5.68 10.86
CA VAL A 1086 24.88 -5.58 9.83
C VAL A 1086 25.43 -4.88 8.59
N THR A 1087 25.06 -5.38 7.41
CA THR A 1087 25.42 -4.82 6.12
C THR A 1087 24.90 -3.39 5.96
N ASP A 1088 25.75 -2.49 5.47
CA ASP A 1088 25.33 -1.15 5.04
C ASP A 1088 24.53 -1.26 3.74
N LEU A 1089 23.24 -0.92 3.84
CA LEU A 1089 22.32 -0.96 2.72
C LEU A 1089 22.73 -0.03 1.59
N THR A 1090 23.44 1.07 1.85
CA THR A 1090 23.79 2.07 0.82
C THR A 1090 24.81 1.55 -0.20
N LEU A 1091 25.62 0.58 0.19
CA LEU A 1091 26.70 0.02 -0.63
C LEU A 1091 26.27 -1.22 -1.43
N GLU A 1092 25.07 -1.77 -1.16
CA GLU A 1092 24.56 -2.96 -1.85
C GLU A 1092 24.14 -2.64 -3.30
N ALA A 1093 24.73 -3.32 -4.29
CA ALA A 1093 24.38 -3.13 -5.69
C ALA A 1093 23.06 -3.84 -6.07
N VAL A 1094 21.91 -3.25 -5.73
CA VAL A 1094 20.57 -3.77 -6.08
C VAL A 1094 19.71 -2.70 -6.76
N VAL A 1095 18.63 -3.13 -7.40
CA VAL A 1095 17.58 -2.24 -7.91
C VAL A 1095 16.32 -2.47 -7.08
N ASN A 1096 15.85 -1.45 -6.37
CA ASN A 1096 14.66 -1.55 -5.54
C ASN A 1096 13.38 -1.40 -6.37
N ARG A 1097 12.39 -2.27 -6.11
CA ARG A 1097 11.08 -2.23 -6.79
C ARG A 1097 9.98 -1.68 -5.91
N SER A 1098 10.07 -1.93 -4.60
CA SER A 1098 9.05 -1.55 -3.62
C SER A 1098 9.56 -0.39 -2.75
N LEU A 1099 10.86 -0.39 -2.42
CA LEU A 1099 11.51 0.69 -1.72
C LEU A 1099 11.79 1.85 -2.70
N ALA A 1100 11.09 2.97 -2.50
CA ALA A 1100 11.27 4.13 -3.37
C ALA A 1100 12.60 4.85 -3.12
N VAL A 1101 13.08 5.59 -4.12
CA VAL A 1101 14.36 6.32 -4.08
C VAL A 1101 14.47 7.27 -2.88
N GLY A 1102 13.40 8.00 -2.58
CA GLY A 1102 13.38 8.92 -1.43
C GLY A 1102 13.54 8.26 -0.05
N ASN A 1103 13.42 6.93 0.03
CA ASN A 1103 13.61 6.13 1.24
C ASN A 1103 14.90 5.29 1.21
N GLY A 1104 15.87 5.64 0.35
CA GLY A 1104 17.11 4.88 0.18
C GLY A 1104 17.01 3.72 -0.82
N GLY A 1105 15.93 3.66 -1.60
CA GLY A 1105 15.81 2.71 -2.71
C GLY A 1105 16.77 3.06 -3.84
N LYS A 1106 17.44 2.06 -4.40
CA LYS A 1106 18.36 2.25 -5.53
C LYS A 1106 17.66 2.07 -6.86
N THR A 1107 17.93 2.99 -7.77
CA THR A 1107 17.51 2.93 -9.18
C THR A 1107 18.45 2.06 -10.01
N LEU A 1108 18.08 1.83 -11.27
CA LEU A 1108 18.99 1.21 -12.23
C LEU A 1108 20.28 2.02 -12.41
N GLN A 1109 20.20 3.36 -12.36
CA GLN A 1109 21.38 4.23 -12.47
C GLN A 1109 22.33 4.06 -11.28
N ASP A 1110 21.79 3.97 -10.06
CA ASP A 1110 22.59 3.71 -8.86
C ASP A 1110 23.29 2.35 -8.95
N TYR A 1111 22.55 1.33 -9.39
CA TYR A 1111 23.10 0.00 -9.66
C TYR A 1111 24.22 0.05 -10.71
N ALA A 1112 24.00 0.74 -11.83
CA ALA A 1112 25.00 0.91 -12.88
C ALA A 1112 26.26 1.63 -12.38
N GLY A 1113 26.11 2.65 -11.54
CA GLY A 1113 27.22 3.36 -10.91
C GLY A 1113 28.05 2.47 -9.98
N LEU A 1114 27.39 1.70 -9.10
CA LEU A 1114 28.05 0.74 -8.21
C LEU A 1114 28.75 -0.37 -8.98
N MET A 1115 28.11 -0.89 -10.04
CA MET A 1115 28.73 -1.91 -10.88
C MET A 1115 29.91 -1.37 -11.69
N SER A 1116 29.82 -0.14 -12.20
CA SER A 1116 30.92 0.52 -12.91
C SER A 1116 32.13 0.70 -11.99
N ALA A 1117 31.93 1.23 -10.78
CA ALA A 1117 32.99 1.38 -9.79
C ALA A 1117 33.62 0.03 -9.40
N SER A 1118 32.81 -1.02 -9.26
CA SER A 1118 33.28 -2.37 -8.96
C SER A 1118 34.11 -2.95 -10.12
N MET A 1119 33.68 -2.78 -11.37
CA MET A 1119 34.41 -3.25 -12.55
C MET A 1119 35.71 -2.48 -12.77
N MET A 1120 35.76 -1.19 -12.45
CA MET A 1120 36.99 -0.40 -12.45
C MET A 1120 38.01 -0.94 -11.43
N GLU A 1121 37.57 -1.26 -10.21
CA GLU A 1121 38.45 -1.88 -9.20
C GLU A 1121 38.93 -3.27 -9.63
N VAL A 1122 38.04 -4.10 -10.20
CA VAL A 1122 38.39 -5.40 -10.77
C VAL A 1122 39.44 -5.25 -11.89
N SER A 1123 39.25 -4.29 -12.79
CA SER A 1123 40.23 -3.97 -13.83
C SER A 1123 41.55 -3.50 -13.22
N ARG A 1124 41.53 -2.65 -12.18
CA ARG A 1124 42.74 -2.14 -11.52
C ARG A 1124 43.58 -3.25 -10.90
N VAL A 1125 42.97 -4.17 -10.15
CA VAL A 1125 43.68 -5.23 -9.42
C VAL A 1125 44.13 -6.38 -10.32
N LEU A 1126 43.44 -6.61 -11.43
CA LEU A 1126 43.79 -7.65 -12.40
C LEU A 1126 45.04 -7.29 -13.20
N LYS A 1127 45.95 -8.25 -13.39
CA LYS A 1127 47.16 -8.06 -14.22
C LYS A 1127 46.82 -7.78 -15.69
N PRO A 1128 47.66 -7.03 -16.44
CA PRO A 1128 47.49 -6.86 -17.88
C PRO A 1128 47.45 -8.22 -18.61
N GLY A 1129 46.51 -8.38 -19.53
CA GLY A 1129 46.27 -9.67 -20.21
C GLY A 1129 45.50 -10.71 -19.39
N GLY A 1130 45.17 -10.42 -18.12
CA GLY A 1130 44.40 -11.28 -17.23
C GLY A 1130 42.93 -11.36 -17.60
N TRP A 1131 42.24 -12.35 -17.02
CA TRP A 1131 40.84 -12.65 -17.31
C TRP A 1131 39.93 -12.40 -16.10
N ALA A 1132 38.69 -12.01 -16.38
CA ALA A 1132 37.60 -11.96 -15.42
C ALA A 1132 36.40 -12.74 -15.98
N THR A 1133 35.83 -13.63 -15.18
CA THR A 1133 34.62 -14.36 -15.54
C THR A 1133 33.48 -13.95 -14.62
N VAL A 1134 32.39 -13.49 -15.23
CA VAL A 1134 31.20 -13.00 -14.52
C VAL A 1134 30.04 -13.95 -14.80
N VAL A 1135 29.50 -14.57 -13.75
CA VAL A 1135 28.25 -15.32 -13.81
C VAL A 1135 27.12 -14.32 -13.65
N PHE A 1136 26.21 -14.23 -14.62
CA PHE A 1136 25.14 -13.26 -14.57
C PHE A 1136 23.83 -13.78 -15.13
N HIS A 1137 22.72 -13.39 -14.48
CA HIS A 1137 21.38 -13.67 -14.97
C HIS A 1137 20.36 -12.60 -14.57
N ASN A 1138 19.71 -12.02 -15.57
CA ASN A 1138 18.51 -11.20 -15.37
C ASN A 1138 17.49 -11.40 -16.50
N THR A 1139 16.20 -11.20 -16.23
CA THR A 1139 15.15 -11.16 -17.26
C THR A 1139 15.00 -9.77 -17.89
N ASP A 1140 15.58 -8.76 -17.24
CA ASP A 1140 15.53 -7.35 -17.62
C ASP A 1140 16.77 -6.97 -18.43
N GLY A 1141 16.57 -6.62 -19.71
CA GLY A 1141 17.63 -6.27 -20.67
C GLY A 1141 18.42 -5.02 -20.28
N GLU A 1142 17.85 -4.09 -19.52
CA GLU A 1142 18.54 -2.87 -19.11
C GLU A 1142 19.59 -3.16 -18.03
N VAL A 1143 19.32 -4.12 -17.13
CA VAL A 1143 20.30 -4.56 -16.12
C VAL A 1143 21.49 -5.27 -16.79
N TRP A 1144 21.25 -5.99 -17.90
CA TRP A 1144 22.34 -6.53 -18.73
C TRP A 1144 23.16 -5.44 -19.39
N GLY A 1145 22.49 -4.44 -19.98
CA GLY A 1145 23.14 -3.28 -20.57
C GLY A 1145 24.07 -2.58 -19.57
N ALA A 1146 23.58 -2.31 -18.36
CA ALA A 1146 24.36 -1.66 -17.30
C ALA A 1146 25.62 -2.43 -16.91
N LEU A 1147 25.55 -3.77 -16.79
CA LEU A 1147 26.74 -4.59 -16.49
C LEU A 1147 27.72 -4.61 -17.67
N SER A 1148 27.21 -4.73 -18.90
CA SER A 1148 28.03 -4.75 -20.10
C SER A 1148 28.78 -3.43 -20.29
N GLU A 1149 28.08 -2.31 -20.12
CA GLU A 1149 28.63 -0.97 -20.18
C GLU A 1149 29.67 -0.75 -19.08
N ALA A 1150 29.39 -1.17 -17.84
CA ALA A 1150 30.33 -1.10 -16.73
C ALA A 1150 31.66 -1.83 -17.03
N ALA A 1151 31.58 -3.03 -17.61
CA ALA A 1151 32.77 -3.79 -17.99
C ALA A 1151 33.53 -3.13 -19.15
N SER A 1152 32.83 -2.67 -20.20
CA SER A 1152 33.45 -1.93 -21.31
C SER A 1152 34.13 -0.64 -20.84
N ALA A 1153 33.47 0.15 -19.98
CA ALA A 1153 34.01 1.39 -19.43
C ALA A 1153 35.24 1.16 -18.54
N ALA A 1154 35.34 -0.01 -17.89
CA ALA A 1154 36.52 -0.43 -17.14
C ALA A 1154 37.67 -0.95 -18.04
N GLY A 1155 37.48 -0.99 -19.36
CA GLY A 1155 38.48 -1.38 -20.35
C GLY A 1155 38.55 -2.88 -20.65
N PHE A 1156 37.49 -3.64 -20.36
CA PHE A 1156 37.44 -5.08 -20.69
C PHE A 1156 37.02 -5.35 -22.14
N GLU A 1157 37.67 -6.34 -22.74
CA GLU A 1157 37.28 -6.94 -24.02
C GLU A 1157 36.38 -8.16 -23.79
N PHE A 1158 35.25 -8.23 -24.50
CA PHE A 1158 34.34 -9.38 -24.46
C PHE A 1158 34.79 -10.44 -25.47
N HIS A 1159 34.95 -11.69 -25.04
CA HIS A 1159 35.39 -12.77 -25.92
C HIS A 1159 34.30 -13.80 -26.22
N GLU A 1160 33.88 -14.57 -25.21
CA GLU A 1160 32.88 -15.61 -25.40
C GLU A 1160 32.09 -15.83 -24.12
N ALA A 1161 30.77 -15.96 -24.27
CA ALA A 1161 29.88 -16.34 -23.20
C ALA A 1161 29.53 -17.84 -23.26
N ALA A 1162 29.49 -18.50 -22.10
CA ALA A 1162 29.04 -19.89 -21.92
C ALA A 1162 27.71 -19.93 -21.15
N SER A 1163 27.00 -21.06 -21.17
CA SER A 1163 25.78 -21.26 -20.39
C SER A 1163 25.96 -22.36 -19.34
N LEU A 1164 25.52 -22.09 -18.11
CA LEU A 1164 25.63 -23.04 -16.99
C LEU A 1164 24.39 -23.95 -16.94
N ASP A 1165 24.58 -25.26 -17.08
CA ASP A 1165 23.48 -26.24 -17.07
C ASP A 1165 23.24 -26.78 -15.65
N ARG A 1166 22.13 -26.35 -15.06
CA ARG A 1166 21.69 -26.78 -13.73
C ARG A 1166 20.90 -28.09 -13.86
N LYS A 1167 21.53 -29.23 -13.57
CA LYS A 1167 20.88 -30.57 -13.61
C LYS A 1167 19.62 -30.71 -12.73
N GLN A 1168 19.36 -29.80 -11.79
CA GLN A 1168 18.17 -29.83 -10.92
C GLN A 1168 17.39 -28.50 -10.99
N GLN A 1169 16.15 -28.58 -11.48
CA GLN A 1169 15.29 -27.43 -11.81
C GLN A 1169 14.54 -26.89 -10.57
N SER A 1170 14.31 -25.58 -10.53
CA SER A 1170 13.48 -24.96 -9.48
C SER A 1170 11.98 -25.23 -9.72
N HIS A 1171 11.12 -25.07 -8.71
CA HIS A 1171 9.67 -25.20 -8.89
C HIS A 1171 9.08 -24.18 -9.91
N LYS A 1172 9.71 -23.01 -10.07
CA LYS A 1172 9.40 -22.03 -11.14
C LYS A 1172 10.00 -22.47 -12.49
N GLY A 1173 11.11 -23.22 -12.44
CA GLY A 1173 11.69 -24.05 -13.52
C GLY A 1173 10.65 -24.83 -14.29
N TYR A 1174 9.93 -25.67 -13.55
CA TYR A 1174 8.89 -26.52 -14.11
C TYR A 1174 7.72 -25.71 -14.70
N LYS A 1175 7.24 -24.66 -14.02
CA LYS A 1175 6.10 -23.84 -14.48
C LYS A 1175 6.39 -22.96 -15.70
N GLY A 1176 7.62 -22.48 -15.84
CA GLY A 1176 8.03 -21.70 -17.02
C GLY A 1176 8.15 -22.59 -18.27
N ARG A 1177 8.41 -23.90 -18.10
CA ARG A 1177 8.39 -24.89 -19.18
C ARG A 1177 6.97 -25.18 -19.70
N ASP A 1178 5.97 -25.02 -18.84
CA ASP A 1178 4.54 -25.16 -19.17
C ASP A 1178 3.92 -23.86 -19.72
N GLY A 1179 4.70 -22.81 -19.97
CA GLY A 1179 4.23 -21.55 -20.58
C GLY A 1179 3.37 -20.65 -19.67
N HIS A 1180 3.31 -20.94 -18.36
CA HIS A 1180 2.43 -20.21 -17.42
C HIS A 1180 3.09 -19.02 -16.70
N GLU A 1181 4.43 -18.89 -16.72
CA GLU A 1181 5.17 -17.77 -16.10
C GLU A 1181 6.46 -17.43 -16.90
N ASP A 1182 6.76 -16.13 -17.01
CA ASP A 1182 7.94 -15.57 -17.70
C ASP A 1182 9.15 -15.62 -16.77
N VAL A 1183 9.83 -16.77 -16.73
CA VAL A 1183 11.01 -16.97 -15.87
C VAL A 1183 12.09 -17.68 -16.69
N ALA A 1184 13.29 -17.12 -16.77
CA ALA A 1184 14.44 -17.74 -17.40
C ALA A 1184 15.25 -18.60 -16.38
N HIS A 1185 15.90 -19.69 -16.85
CA HIS A 1185 16.50 -20.73 -15.97
C HIS A 1185 17.99 -21.06 -16.23
N PHE A 1186 18.70 -20.26 -17.02
CA PHE A 1186 20.13 -20.45 -17.32
C PHE A 1186 20.94 -19.22 -16.90
N ASP A 1187 22.05 -19.44 -16.19
CA ASP A 1187 23.03 -18.38 -15.93
C ASP A 1187 23.97 -18.30 -17.14
N VAL A 1188 24.24 -17.10 -17.63
CA VAL A 1188 25.25 -16.88 -18.67
C VAL A 1188 26.55 -16.53 -17.97
N VAL A 1189 27.64 -17.11 -18.46
CA VAL A 1189 28.99 -16.90 -17.95
C VAL A 1189 29.73 -16.08 -18.99
N MET A 1190 30.07 -14.84 -18.67
CA MET A 1190 30.81 -13.93 -19.56
C MET A 1190 32.31 -14.01 -19.27
N ASN A 1191 33.14 -14.21 -20.29
CA ASN A 1191 34.60 -14.11 -20.15
C ASN A 1191 35.08 -12.77 -20.71
N LEU A 1192 35.69 -11.98 -19.82
CA LEU A 1192 36.20 -10.64 -20.04
C LEU A 1192 37.73 -10.66 -19.96
N ARG A 1193 38.42 -9.97 -20.86
CA ARG A 1193 39.88 -9.90 -20.87
C ARG A 1193 40.35 -8.47 -20.72
N LYS A 1194 41.35 -8.25 -19.85
CA LYS A 1194 42.03 -6.96 -19.73
C LYS A 1194 43.12 -6.88 -20.81
N PRO A 1195 43.17 -5.83 -21.64
CA PRO A 1195 44.17 -5.72 -22.70
C PRO A 1195 45.59 -5.55 -22.14
N GLN A 1196 46.61 -5.97 -22.91
CA GLN A 1196 48.03 -5.86 -22.53
C GLN A 1196 48.61 -4.43 -22.70
N HIS A 1197 48.00 -3.63 -23.57
CA HIS A 1197 48.34 -2.24 -23.82
C HIS A 1197 47.07 -1.40 -23.81
N ALA A 1198 47.15 -0.12 -23.43
CA ALA A 1198 46.01 0.79 -23.54
C ALA A 1198 45.65 0.95 -25.03
N VAL A 1199 44.51 0.42 -25.43
CA VAL A 1199 43.96 0.58 -26.79
C VAL A 1199 43.00 1.77 -26.74
N GLU A 1200 43.15 2.74 -27.66
CA GLU A 1200 42.15 3.79 -27.87
C GLU A 1200 40.81 3.12 -28.22
N SER A 1201 39.73 3.52 -27.54
CA SER A 1201 38.41 2.91 -27.69
C SER A 1201 37.94 2.97 -29.13
N ARG A 1202 37.90 1.83 -29.83
CA ARG A 1202 37.17 1.71 -31.09
C ARG A 1202 35.69 1.60 -30.78
N GLN A 1203 34.95 2.69 -30.98
CA GLN A 1203 33.51 2.63 -31.21
C GLN A 1203 33.31 1.98 -32.59
N GLU A 1204 33.09 0.67 -32.62
CA GLU A 1204 32.49 0.06 -33.81
C GLU A 1204 31.01 0.44 -33.84
N ASP A 1205 30.57 1.00 -34.98
CA ASP A 1205 29.16 1.31 -35.24
C ASP A 1205 28.29 0.08 -34.93
N CYS A 1206 27.41 0.21 -33.94
CA CYS A 1206 26.41 -0.81 -33.64
C CYS A 1206 25.53 -1.03 -34.87
N LYS A 1207 25.78 -2.10 -35.62
CA LYS A 1207 24.83 -2.62 -36.60
C LYS A 1207 23.50 -2.88 -35.88
N LEU A 1208 22.39 -2.48 -36.50
CA LEU A 1208 21.04 -2.75 -35.99
C LEU A 1208 20.91 -4.21 -35.55
N LEU A 1209 20.45 -4.42 -34.32
CA LEU A 1209 20.18 -5.71 -33.71
C LEU A 1209 19.06 -6.44 -34.48
N ASP A 1210 19.40 -7.44 -35.31
CA ASP A 1210 18.40 -8.33 -35.92
C ASP A 1210 18.03 -9.47 -34.95
N LEU A 1211 17.16 -9.15 -33.99
CA LEU A 1211 16.69 -10.09 -32.98
C LEU A 1211 16.02 -11.33 -33.60
N ARG A 1212 15.30 -11.17 -34.72
CA ARG A 1212 14.61 -12.26 -35.41
C ARG A 1212 15.60 -13.25 -36.01
N ALA A 1213 16.68 -12.77 -36.63
CA ALA A 1213 17.73 -13.63 -37.13
C ALA A 1213 18.43 -14.42 -36.00
N LEU A 1214 18.69 -13.78 -34.86
CA LEU A 1214 19.28 -14.43 -33.68
C LEU A 1214 18.38 -15.50 -33.07
N VAL A 1215 17.07 -15.22 -32.94
CA VAL A 1215 16.09 -16.20 -32.46
C VAL A 1215 15.97 -17.38 -33.43
N LYS A 1216 15.96 -17.11 -34.74
CA LYS A 1216 15.91 -18.15 -35.77
C LYS A 1216 17.17 -19.03 -35.76
N ASP A 1217 18.35 -18.44 -35.60
CA ASP A 1217 19.61 -19.16 -35.45
C ASP A 1217 19.62 -20.04 -34.20
N ALA A 1218 19.26 -19.48 -33.03
CA ALA A 1218 19.17 -20.23 -31.78
C ALA A 1218 18.16 -21.39 -31.86
N ARG A 1219 17.03 -21.20 -32.56
CA ARG A 1219 16.03 -22.26 -32.79
C ARG A 1219 16.50 -23.33 -33.77
N SER A 1220 17.42 -23.02 -34.67
CA SER A 1220 17.97 -23.99 -35.64
C SER A 1220 18.91 -25.01 -34.98
N GLN A 1221 19.41 -24.73 -33.78
CA GLN A 1221 20.27 -25.60 -32.99
C GLN A 1221 19.40 -26.60 -32.18
N PRO A 1222 19.42 -27.91 -32.48
CA PRO A 1222 18.53 -28.91 -31.86
C PRO A 1222 18.62 -28.96 -30.33
N GLU A 1223 19.84 -28.83 -29.79
CA GLU A 1223 20.13 -28.84 -28.35
C GLU A 1223 19.59 -27.61 -27.60
N VAL A 1224 19.51 -26.46 -28.27
CA VAL A 1224 18.95 -25.21 -27.73
C VAL A 1224 17.42 -25.24 -27.83
N ALA A 1225 16.88 -25.65 -28.99
CA ALA A 1225 15.45 -25.77 -29.21
C ALA A 1225 14.76 -26.75 -28.24
N ALA A 1226 15.43 -27.86 -27.90
CA ALA A 1226 14.93 -28.83 -26.91
C ALA A 1226 14.73 -28.24 -25.50
N ARG A 1227 15.31 -27.07 -25.23
CA ARG A 1227 15.20 -26.34 -23.95
C ARG A 1227 14.11 -25.27 -23.98
N GLY A 1228 13.37 -25.13 -25.09
CA GLY A 1228 12.26 -24.20 -25.27
C GLY A 1228 12.68 -22.72 -25.29
N LEU A 1229 11.71 -21.82 -25.12
CA LEU A 1229 11.90 -20.36 -25.13
C LEU A 1229 13.06 -19.90 -24.22
N GLN A 1230 13.24 -20.55 -23.08
CA GLN A 1230 14.28 -20.19 -22.11
C GLN A 1230 15.69 -20.52 -22.58
N GLY A 1231 15.85 -21.66 -23.28
CA GLY A 1231 17.12 -22.00 -23.93
C GLY A 1231 17.45 -21.04 -25.05
N ILE A 1232 16.43 -20.67 -25.84
CA ILE A 1232 16.55 -19.69 -26.93
C ILE A 1232 16.95 -18.31 -26.37
N HIS A 1233 16.29 -17.82 -25.32
CA HIS A 1233 16.66 -16.57 -24.66
C HIS A 1233 18.09 -16.60 -24.15
N ALA A 1234 18.50 -17.63 -23.41
CA ALA A 1234 19.86 -17.75 -22.92
C ALA A 1234 20.90 -17.73 -24.06
N GLU A 1235 20.61 -18.42 -25.16
CA GLU A 1235 21.49 -18.45 -26.34
C GLU A 1235 21.54 -17.09 -27.04
N VAL A 1236 20.42 -16.39 -27.19
CA VAL A 1236 20.38 -15.01 -27.74
C VAL A 1236 21.23 -14.06 -26.89
N MET A 1237 21.04 -14.07 -25.57
CA MET A 1237 21.82 -13.23 -24.64
C MET A 1237 23.31 -13.58 -24.70
N ARG A 1238 23.64 -14.88 -24.79
CA ARG A 1238 25.02 -15.36 -24.96
C ARG A 1238 25.64 -14.84 -26.26
N GLN A 1239 24.93 -14.92 -27.39
CA GLN A 1239 25.39 -14.42 -28.69
C GLN A 1239 25.63 -12.91 -28.68
N LEU A 1240 24.76 -12.14 -28.01
CA LEU A 1240 24.91 -10.69 -27.87
C LEU A 1240 26.10 -10.30 -26.99
N ALA A 1241 26.24 -10.96 -25.84
CA ALA A 1241 27.38 -10.75 -24.95
C ALA A 1241 28.70 -11.10 -25.65
N SER A 1242 28.72 -12.17 -26.45
CA SER A 1242 29.93 -12.59 -27.19
C SER A 1242 30.29 -11.65 -28.34
N ARG A 1243 29.36 -10.79 -28.78
CA ARG A 1243 29.58 -9.74 -29.78
C ARG A 1243 29.85 -8.37 -29.15
N GLY A 1244 29.93 -8.29 -27.81
CA GLY A 1244 30.12 -7.03 -27.09
C GLY A 1244 28.96 -6.03 -27.25
N HIS A 1245 27.74 -6.52 -27.51
CA HIS A 1245 26.59 -5.65 -27.75
C HIS A 1245 26.17 -4.92 -26.47
N GLN A 1246 25.85 -3.63 -26.54
CA GLN A 1246 25.50 -2.82 -25.36
C GLN A 1246 24.00 -2.86 -25.03
N SER A 1247 23.16 -3.22 -25.99
CA SER A 1247 21.70 -3.37 -25.81
C SER A 1247 21.31 -4.84 -25.79
N PHE A 1248 20.53 -5.27 -24.80
CA PHE A 1248 20.07 -6.64 -24.69
C PHE A 1248 18.54 -6.68 -24.66
N PRO A 1249 17.90 -7.65 -25.36
CA PRO A 1249 16.46 -7.77 -25.38
C PRO A 1249 15.93 -8.29 -24.03
N ALA A 1250 14.77 -7.81 -23.62
CA ALA A 1250 14.03 -8.38 -22.51
C ALA A 1250 13.50 -9.78 -22.85
N PHE A 1251 13.23 -10.59 -21.82
CA PHE A 1251 12.68 -11.94 -22.01
C PHE A 1251 11.38 -11.96 -22.84
N SER A 1252 10.53 -10.95 -22.67
CA SER A 1252 9.29 -10.75 -23.42
C SER A 1252 9.51 -10.47 -24.91
N GLU A 1253 10.60 -9.78 -25.26
CA GLU A 1253 10.92 -9.44 -26.65
C GLU A 1253 11.45 -10.66 -27.41
N VAL A 1254 12.27 -11.50 -26.75
CA VAL A 1254 12.68 -12.79 -27.31
C VAL A 1254 11.47 -13.72 -27.49
N ARG A 1255 10.50 -13.69 -26.57
CA ARG A 1255 9.24 -14.43 -26.73
C ARG A 1255 8.48 -13.98 -27.96
N ALA A 1256 8.24 -12.67 -28.08
CA ALA A 1256 7.51 -12.11 -29.22
C ALA A 1256 8.21 -12.47 -30.55
N ALA A 1257 9.53 -12.33 -30.60
CA ALA A 1257 10.32 -12.71 -31.77
C ALA A 1257 10.30 -14.23 -32.08
N MET A 1258 10.08 -15.08 -31.08
CA MET A 1258 9.92 -16.53 -31.25
C MET A 1258 8.51 -16.92 -31.73
N GLU A 1259 7.48 -16.17 -31.31
CA GLU A 1259 6.09 -16.36 -31.75
C GLU A 1259 5.88 -15.86 -33.19
N ASP A 1260 6.63 -14.83 -33.60
CA ASP A 1260 6.65 -14.27 -34.96
C ASP A 1260 7.46 -15.08 -35.99
N ALA A 1261 8.40 -15.94 -35.55
CA ALA A 1261 9.36 -16.67 -36.39
C ALA A 1261 9.03 -18.17 -36.51
#